data_AF-A0A7J6WIG9-F1
#
_entry.id   AF-A0A7J6WIG9-F1
#
_cell.length_a   1.000
_cell.length_b   1.000
_cell.length_c   1.000
_cell.angle_alpha   90.00
_cell.angle_beta   90.00
_cell.angle_gamma   90.00
#
_symmetry.space_group_name_H-M   'P 1'
#
loop_
_entity.id
_entity.type
_entity.pdbx_description
1 polymer ?
#
loop_
_entity_poly.entity_id
_entity_poly.type
_entity_poly.pdbx_seq_one_letter_code
_entity_poly.pdbx_strand_id
1 'polypeptide(L)'
;MASSSSSEIGSSDQYKGLQIYRATFNGNLQQLKRLSKEMDKEKGVSERLAKVKTCYGQGLLHIAAYKGWTNICKYFIEDLNFNVDEKDNEGKTPLFSASSGGHLSTFLFLLENGADPAASDQFKTNSLHIAASKGHIEIVSLLLSKGVDLDILSDFGTPLQMAAMCNKRDVLKLLLDHGANPNHVSDLVPTPLSFCVCGRTIQSTKLLLEAGADPNGITCGKTPLVCAAKEGKVNIIKCLLEAGADPNITDDLGMKPIEGAALNKKYPEVKILFPVTSRIPAYSDWSVTGIMKHVHSEEARQQRKLRLKDKYLKIKTEGDDALKRKEYVQADFYYEEAIGLDPSDATVFSNKSLCSANLGRGDEAWSLAKACIMLRPDWSEAYNRAGVALSLLKKFDMAADAFCMGSKLDPEDKELQDGFSRNIYLKVEMYWSVVISPKPLDAGDFYSPGNMLFFLFKKASWASGLMPGLELDTMIGKSLLLTYLYLLIYIVLSSGVILYNKWVLSQKYFNFPFPITLTMIHMGFSSAVAFLLIRVFKVVSPVKMTIEIYATCVIPISALFASSLWFGNTAYLHISVAFIQMLKALMPVATFFMAVMCGTDNLRCDVLLNMVLVSVGVVISSYGEIHFNVVGTLYQVAGIVAEALRLVLTQVLLQKKGLTLNPITSLYYIAPCSFVFLFIPWYILEKPEMQVSQIQFNFWIFFSNALSALALNFSIFLVIGRTGAVTVRVAGVLKDWILIALSTVIFPESTITGLNIIGYAIALCGVVMYNYLKVKDVRASQLIVDSVPDRVTKEWKLEKKSSDLYTPDIKDEGNASVADQKMDEEAPLIPSIKLSHIGRSLLGSHTS
;
A
#
# COMPACT_ATOMS: atom_id res chain seq x y z
N MET A 1 14.74 2.06 -44.32
CA MET A 1 14.13 0.77 -43.91
C MET A 1 15.07 0.12 -42.92
N ALA A 2 14.53 -0.42 -41.83
CA ALA A 2 15.19 -1.00 -40.65
C ALA A 2 15.64 -0.02 -39.54
N SER A 3 14.69 0.34 -38.65
CA SER A 3 14.97 0.69 -37.24
C SER A 3 13.68 0.83 -36.40
N SER A 4 12.78 -0.16 -36.42
CA SER A 4 11.55 -0.17 -35.60
C SER A 4 11.29 -1.53 -34.94
N SER A 5 12.21 -2.00 -34.10
CA SER A 5 12.02 -3.30 -33.41
C SER A 5 12.38 -3.33 -31.94
N SER A 6 12.69 -2.21 -31.28
CA SER A 6 13.20 -2.23 -29.89
C SER A 6 12.22 -1.76 -28.80
N SER A 7 11.08 -1.15 -29.14
CA SER A 7 10.10 -0.63 -28.14
C SER A 7 8.84 -1.49 -27.93
N GLU A 8 8.56 -2.47 -28.81
CA GLU A 8 7.42 -3.41 -28.66
C GLU A 8 7.75 -4.66 -27.81
N ILE A 9 9.02 -4.88 -27.47
CA ILE A 9 9.50 -6.12 -26.84
C ILE A 9 9.00 -6.24 -25.38
N GLY A 10 8.82 -5.12 -24.66
CA GLY A 10 8.51 -5.14 -23.22
C GLY A 10 7.09 -5.57 -22.84
N SER A 11 6.06 -5.22 -23.62
CA SER A 11 4.66 -5.59 -23.34
C SER A 11 4.27 -6.93 -23.96
N SER A 12 4.88 -7.28 -25.10
CA SER A 12 4.67 -8.53 -25.82
C SER A 12 5.23 -9.74 -25.04
N ASP A 13 6.43 -9.61 -24.46
CA ASP A 13 7.09 -10.71 -23.75
C ASP A 13 6.42 -11.04 -22.40
N GLN A 14 5.92 -10.05 -21.65
CA GLN A 14 5.16 -10.31 -20.43
C GLN A 14 3.83 -11.04 -20.71
N TYR A 15 3.12 -10.64 -21.77
CA TYR A 15 1.87 -11.27 -22.16
C TYR A 15 2.10 -12.72 -22.67
N LYS A 16 3.16 -12.94 -23.46
CA LYS A 16 3.56 -14.29 -23.89
C LYS A 16 4.00 -15.18 -22.74
N GLY A 17 4.75 -14.64 -21.76
CA GLY A 17 5.14 -15.36 -20.55
C GLY A 17 3.92 -15.87 -19.76
N LEU A 18 2.87 -15.04 -19.64
CA LEU A 18 1.62 -15.44 -19.01
C LEU A 18 0.87 -16.54 -19.80
N GLN A 19 0.89 -16.49 -21.13
CA GLN A 19 0.27 -17.54 -21.97
C GLN A 19 1.01 -18.87 -21.85
N ILE A 20 2.34 -18.85 -21.82
CA ILE A 20 3.19 -20.02 -21.61
C ILE A 20 2.94 -20.64 -20.24
N TYR A 21 2.88 -19.80 -19.20
CA TYR A 21 2.52 -20.24 -17.85
C TYR A 21 1.15 -20.94 -17.85
N ARG A 22 0.13 -20.33 -18.46
CA ARG A 22 -1.22 -20.94 -18.54
C ARG A 22 -1.23 -22.24 -19.34
N ALA A 23 -0.52 -22.31 -20.46
CA ALA A 23 -0.40 -23.52 -21.26
C ALA A 23 0.28 -24.66 -20.48
N THR A 24 1.34 -24.33 -19.74
CA THR A 24 2.05 -25.25 -18.83
C THR A 24 1.13 -25.73 -17.72
N PHE A 25 0.46 -24.82 -17.02
CA PHE A 25 -0.44 -25.14 -15.91
C PHE A 25 -1.61 -26.03 -16.35
N ASN A 26 -2.16 -25.79 -17.55
CA ASN A 26 -3.27 -26.54 -18.11
C ASN A 26 -2.86 -27.85 -18.82
N GLY A 27 -1.56 -28.17 -18.90
CA GLY A 27 -1.10 -29.41 -19.54
C GLY A 27 -1.14 -29.39 -21.08
N ASN A 28 -1.28 -28.21 -21.72
CA ASN A 28 -1.41 -28.12 -23.18
C ASN A 28 -0.04 -28.05 -23.88
N LEU A 29 0.56 -29.21 -24.11
CA LEU A 29 1.86 -29.34 -24.76
C LEU A 29 1.88 -28.78 -26.19
N GLN A 30 0.80 -28.94 -26.97
CA GLN A 30 0.77 -28.43 -28.34
C GLN A 30 0.81 -26.90 -28.39
N GLN A 31 0.00 -26.27 -27.53
CA GLN A 31 0.00 -24.81 -27.39
C GLN A 31 1.35 -24.31 -26.87
N LEU A 32 1.95 -25.01 -25.90
CA LEU A 32 3.28 -24.70 -25.40
C LEU A 32 4.35 -24.76 -26.51
N LYS A 33 4.41 -25.87 -27.27
CA LYS A 33 5.35 -26.01 -28.40
C LYS A 33 5.14 -24.93 -29.47
N ARG A 34 3.89 -24.56 -29.75
CA ARG A 34 3.56 -23.49 -30.69
C ARG A 34 4.08 -22.14 -30.19
N LEU A 35 3.80 -21.79 -28.94
CA LEU A 35 4.26 -20.54 -28.32
C LEU A 35 5.79 -20.49 -28.23
N SER A 36 6.46 -21.60 -27.90
CA SER A 36 7.93 -21.70 -27.92
C SER A 36 8.50 -21.44 -29.32
N LYS A 37 7.93 -22.05 -30.37
CA LYS A 37 8.37 -21.83 -31.76
C LYS A 37 8.14 -20.40 -32.25
N GLU A 38 7.06 -19.75 -31.81
CA GLU A 38 6.81 -18.33 -32.11
C GLU A 38 7.87 -17.42 -31.47
N MET A 39 8.48 -17.86 -30.37
CA MET A 39 9.60 -17.18 -29.71
C MET A 39 10.98 -17.56 -30.31
N ASP A 40 11.14 -18.72 -30.94
CA ASP A 40 12.43 -19.22 -31.53
C ASP A 40 12.98 -18.36 -32.68
N LYS A 41 12.17 -17.45 -33.24
CA LYS A 41 12.67 -16.45 -34.19
C LYS A 41 13.68 -15.49 -33.57
N GLU A 42 13.73 -15.41 -32.24
CA GLU A 42 14.69 -14.64 -31.47
C GLU A 42 15.55 -15.63 -30.65
N LYS A 43 16.86 -15.71 -30.90
CA LYS A 43 17.77 -16.64 -30.18
C LYS A 43 17.60 -16.49 -28.64
N GLY A 44 17.59 -17.62 -27.92
CA GLY A 44 17.60 -17.65 -26.44
C GLY A 44 16.28 -18.04 -25.75
N VAL A 45 15.38 -18.78 -26.42
CA VAL A 45 14.07 -19.18 -25.89
C VAL A 45 14.16 -19.95 -24.56
N SER A 46 15.06 -20.93 -24.44
CA SER A 46 15.24 -21.68 -23.19
C SER A 46 15.54 -20.77 -22.00
N GLU A 47 16.49 -19.83 -22.14
CA GLU A 47 16.83 -18.86 -21.09
C GLU A 47 15.67 -17.92 -20.74
N ARG A 48 14.86 -17.51 -21.72
CA ARG A 48 13.68 -16.66 -21.47
C ARG A 48 12.57 -17.44 -20.76
N LEU A 49 12.33 -18.70 -21.14
CA LEU A 49 11.32 -19.55 -20.51
C LEU A 49 11.72 -19.92 -19.08
N ALA A 50 13.00 -20.20 -18.83
CA ALA A 50 13.55 -20.44 -17.50
C ALA A 50 13.40 -19.22 -16.56
N LYS A 51 13.35 -18.01 -17.12
CA LYS A 51 13.11 -16.77 -16.36
C LYS A 51 11.63 -16.54 -16.00
N VAL A 52 10.69 -17.30 -16.57
CA VAL A 52 9.26 -17.18 -16.21
C VAL A 52 9.03 -17.86 -14.87
N LYS A 53 8.93 -17.05 -13.81
CA LYS A 53 8.75 -17.50 -12.43
C LYS A 53 7.50 -16.91 -11.78
N THR A 54 6.90 -17.65 -10.84
CA THR A 54 5.82 -17.13 -9.99
C THR A 54 6.35 -16.18 -8.92
N CYS A 55 5.47 -15.56 -8.13
CA CYS A 55 5.86 -14.75 -6.96
C CYS A 55 6.64 -15.56 -5.89
N TYR A 56 6.50 -16.88 -5.87
CA TYR A 56 7.25 -17.79 -5.01
C TYR A 56 8.59 -18.24 -5.64
N GLY A 57 8.96 -17.70 -6.80
CA GLY A 57 10.16 -18.10 -7.52
C GLY A 57 10.03 -19.44 -8.25
N GLN A 58 8.84 -20.04 -8.30
CA GLN A 58 8.64 -21.34 -8.97
C GLN A 58 8.72 -21.18 -10.48
N GLY A 59 9.58 -21.97 -11.11
CA GLY A 59 9.69 -22.05 -12.56
C GLY A 59 8.60 -22.90 -13.21
N LEU A 60 8.57 -22.91 -14.55
CA LEU A 60 7.62 -23.70 -15.33
C LEU A 60 7.75 -25.21 -15.05
N LEU A 61 8.97 -25.69 -14.77
CA LEU A 61 9.23 -27.10 -14.47
C LEU A 61 8.65 -27.52 -13.12
N HIS A 62 8.70 -26.66 -12.08
CA HIS A 62 8.02 -26.91 -10.79
C HIS A 62 6.52 -27.09 -10.97
N ILE A 63 5.89 -26.23 -11.78
CA ILE A 63 4.45 -26.26 -12.01
C ILE A 63 4.04 -27.53 -12.76
N ALA A 64 4.76 -27.85 -13.84
CA ALA A 64 4.51 -29.08 -14.60
C ALA A 64 4.69 -30.33 -13.72
N ALA A 65 5.72 -30.33 -12.87
CA ALA A 65 5.99 -31.41 -11.93
C ALA A 65 4.88 -31.54 -10.88
N TYR A 66 4.46 -30.43 -10.26
CA TYR A 66 3.37 -30.39 -9.28
C TYR A 66 2.02 -30.88 -9.84
N LYS A 67 1.78 -30.68 -11.14
CA LYS A 67 0.56 -31.09 -11.83
C LYS A 67 0.64 -32.48 -12.47
N GLY A 68 1.81 -33.09 -12.52
CA GLY A 68 2.00 -34.42 -13.11
C GLY A 68 2.06 -34.42 -14.64
N TRP A 69 2.33 -33.28 -15.26
CA TRP A 69 2.42 -33.13 -16.71
C TRP A 69 3.75 -33.67 -17.24
N THR A 70 3.94 -34.99 -17.14
CA THR A 70 5.17 -35.70 -17.50
C THR A 70 5.64 -35.40 -18.92
N ASN A 71 4.71 -35.26 -19.88
CA ASN A 71 5.00 -34.90 -21.26
C ASN A 71 5.55 -33.47 -21.41
N ILE A 72 5.14 -32.55 -20.54
CA ILE A 72 5.69 -31.18 -20.49
C ILE A 72 7.03 -31.18 -19.76
N CYS A 73 7.20 -31.94 -18.69
CA CYS A 73 8.51 -32.12 -18.05
C CYS A 73 9.55 -32.67 -19.02
N LYS A 74 9.17 -33.68 -19.83
CA LYS A 74 9.99 -34.20 -20.94
C LYS A 74 10.39 -33.10 -21.91
N TYR A 75 9.42 -32.32 -22.37
CA TYR A 75 9.70 -31.19 -23.26
C TYR A 75 10.69 -30.18 -22.65
N PHE A 76 10.52 -29.81 -21.37
CA PHE A 76 11.41 -28.86 -20.72
C PHE A 76 12.83 -29.38 -20.51
N ILE A 77 12.99 -30.65 -20.17
CA ILE A 77 14.31 -31.23 -19.85
C ILE A 77 15.02 -31.70 -21.13
N GLU A 78 14.35 -32.50 -21.97
CA GLU A 78 14.95 -33.12 -23.16
C GLU A 78 15.06 -32.13 -24.33
N ASP A 79 13.99 -31.38 -24.62
CA ASP A 79 13.96 -30.48 -25.79
C ASP A 79 14.53 -29.07 -25.46
N LEU A 80 14.34 -28.56 -24.23
CA LEU A 80 14.74 -27.20 -23.83
C LEU A 80 15.90 -27.13 -22.82
N ASN A 81 16.42 -28.26 -22.35
CA ASN A 81 17.60 -28.35 -21.48
C ASN A 81 17.46 -27.55 -20.15
N PHE A 82 16.28 -27.59 -19.53
CA PHE A 82 16.05 -26.98 -18.22
C PHE A 82 16.87 -27.70 -17.15
N ASN A 83 17.35 -26.94 -16.15
CA ASN A 83 17.99 -27.54 -14.98
C ASN A 83 16.94 -28.30 -14.15
N VAL A 84 17.14 -29.61 -14.01
CA VAL A 84 16.24 -30.52 -13.29
C VAL A 84 16.14 -30.20 -11.78
N ASP A 85 17.19 -29.62 -11.20
CA ASP A 85 17.30 -29.28 -9.77
C ASP A 85 17.21 -27.77 -9.50
N GLU A 86 16.60 -27.00 -10.41
CA GLU A 86 16.37 -25.57 -10.17
C GLU A 86 15.56 -25.36 -8.88
N LYS A 87 16.06 -24.52 -7.97
CA LYS A 87 15.38 -24.20 -6.71
C LYS A 87 14.51 -22.94 -6.84
N ASP A 88 13.32 -22.98 -6.26
CA ASP A 88 12.48 -21.79 -6.07
C ASP A 88 12.97 -20.94 -4.88
N ASN A 89 12.25 -19.87 -4.52
CA ASN A 89 12.67 -18.97 -3.44
C ASN A 89 12.64 -19.64 -2.05
N GLU A 90 11.95 -20.78 -1.91
CA GLU A 90 11.89 -21.56 -0.67
C GLU A 90 12.88 -22.74 -0.70
N GLY A 91 13.67 -22.89 -1.77
CA GLY A 91 14.64 -23.95 -1.93
C GLY A 91 14.06 -25.25 -2.52
N LYS A 92 12.81 -25.27 -2.98
CA LYS A 92 12.15 -26.48 -3.48
C LYS A 92 12.54 -26.78 -4.93
N THR A 93 12.78 -28.05 -5.23
CA THR A 93 13.08 -28.55 -6.58
C THR A 93 11.80 -29.02 -7.31
N PRO A 94 11.85 -29.21 -8.64
CA PRO A 94 10.76 -29.87 -9.36
C PRO A 94 10.46 -31.27 -8.85
N LEU A 95 11.47 -32.02 -8.40
CA LEU A 95 11.28 -33.34 -7.78
C LEU A 95 10.45 -33.23 -6.50
N PHE A 96 10.74 -32.24 -5.64
CA PHE A 96 9.90 -31.93 -4.48
C PHE A 96 8.45 -31.61 -4.88
N SER A 97 8.26 -30.84 -5.95
CA SER A 97 6.92 -30.50 -6.47
C SER A 97 6.15 -31.73 -6.97
N ALA A 98 6.79 -32.63 -7.72
CA ALA A 98 6.20 -33.90 -8.15
C ALA A 98 5.85 -34.80 -6.94
N SER A 99 6.73 -34.84 -5.93
CA SER A 99 6.47 -35.53 -4.67
C SER A 99 5.23 -34.95 -3.97
N SER A 100 5.15 -33.62 -3.84
CA SER A 100 3.98 -32.97 -3.22
C SER A 100 2.67 -33.25 -3.97
N GLY A 101 2.72 -33.31 -5.30
CA GLY A 101 1.56 -33.62 -6.16
C GLY A 101 1.16 -35.10 -6.19
N GLY A 102 2.05 -36.01 -5.79
CA GLY A 102 1.79 -37.45 -5.79
C GLY A 102 1.95 -38.10 -7.16
N HIS A 103 2.74 -37.51 -8.06
CA HIS A 103 2.82 -37.92 -9.45
C HIS A 103 4.01 -38.86 -9.71
N LEU A 104 3.83 -40.16 -9.46
CA LEU A 104 4.90 -41.17 -9.57
C LEU A 104 5.61 -41.16 -10.92
N SER A 105 4.88 -41.13 -12.04
CA SER A 105 5.49 -41.16 -13.38
C SER A 105 6.38 -39.94 -13.64
N THR A 106 5.96 -38.76 -13.18
CA THR A 106 6.77 -37.54 -13.30
C THR A 106 7.96 -37.58 -12.35
N PHE A 107 7.77 -38.11 -11.14
CA PHE A 107 8.83 -38.27 -10.15
C PHE A 107 9.95 -39.21 -10.65
N LEU A 108 9.58 -40.37 -11.21
CA LEU A 108 10.53 -41.30 -11.84
C LEU A 108 11.28 -40.66 -12.99
N PHE A 109 10.56 -39.97 -13.88
CA PHE A 109 11.19 -39.28 -15.01
C PHE A 109 12.23 -38.25 -14.56
N LEU A 110 11.94 -37.46 -13.52
CA LEU A 110 12.89 -36.49 -12.98
C LEU A 110 14.14 -37.17 -12.39
N LEU A 111 13.97 -38.28 -11.66
CA LEU A 111 15.10 -39.06 -11.14
C LEU A 111 15.97 -39.67 -12.25
N GLU A 112 15.35 -40.21 -13.30
CA GLU A 112 16.05 -40.76 -14.47
C GLU A 112 16.88 -39.70 -15.20
N ASN A 113 16.49 -38.42 -15.09
CA ASN A 113 17.20 -37.27 -15.65
C ASN A 113 18.12 -36.56 -14.64
N GLY A 114 18.47 -37.22 -13.53
CA GLY A 114 19.51 -36.76 -12.61
C GLY A 114 19.03 -35.84 -11.49
N ALA A 115 17.73 -35.73 -11.23
CA ALA A 115 17.23 -34.99 -10.07
C ALA A 115 17.77 -35.58 -8.76
N ASP A 116 18.22 -34.73 -7.84
CA ASP A 116 18.73 -35.14 -6.55
C ASP A 116 17.58 -35.49 -5.56
N PRO A 117 17.40 -36.77 -5.16
CA PRO A 117 16.38 -37.15 -4.18
C PRO A 117 16.64 -36.63 -2.76
N ALA A 118 17.89 -36.26 -2.45
CA ALA A 118 18.29 -35.72 -1.15
C ALA A 118 18.10 -34.20 -1.05
N ALA A 119 17.82 -33.51 -2.17
CA ALA A 119 17.61 -32.07 -2.18
C ALA A 119 16.49 -31.67 -1.20
N SER A 120 16.82 -30.74 -0.31
CA SER A 120 15.90 -30.17 0.67
C SER A 120 15.61 -28.69 0.43
N ASP A 121 14.45 -28.26 0.91
CA ASP A 121 14.05 -26.87 0.99
C ASP A 121 14.74 -26.14 2.16
N GLN A 122 14.40 -24.86 2.37
CA GLN A 122 14.95 -24.03 3.44
C GLN A 122 14.66 -24.55 4.87
N PHE A 123 13.66 -25.42 5.02
CA PHE A 123 13.27 -26.06 6.29
C PHE A 123 13.85 -27.48 6.41
N LYS A 124 14.85 -27.81 5.59
CA LYS A 124 15.45 -29.15 5.49
C LYS A 124 14.42 -30.24 5.13
N THR A 125 13.30 -29.86 4.53
CA THR A 125 12.26 -30.80 4.10
C THR A 125 12.61 -31.30 2.70
N ASN A 126 12.74 -32.62 2.55
CA ASN A 126 13.04 -33.26 1.26
C ASN A 126 11.79 -33.96 0.67
N SER A 127 11.97 -34.65 -0.47
CA SER A 127 10.90 -35.37 -1.17
C SER A 127 10.26 -36.49 -0.32
N LEU A 128 11.01 -37.14 0.58
CA LEU A 128 10.49 -38.20 1.45
C LEU A 128 9.54 -37.64 2.51
N HIS A 129 9.94 -36.54 3.16
CA HIS A 129 9.10 -35.85 4.14
C HIS A 129 7.74 -35.42 3.57
N ILE A 130 7.75 -34.75 2.40
CA ILE A 130 6.51 -34.26 1.80
C ILE A 130 5.64 -35.41 1.29
N ALA A 131 6.22 -36.45 0.67
CA ALA A 131 5.47 -37.66 0.28
C ALA A 131 4.82 -38.32 1.51
N ALA A 132 5.55 -38.39 2.62
CA ALA A 132 5.08 -39.00 3.84
C ALA A 132 3.93 -38.24 4.48
N SER A 133 4.04 -36.91 4.58
CA SER A 133 2.96 -36.05 5.08
C SER A 133 1.70 -36.06 4.21
N LYS A 134 1.84 -36.18 2.88
CA LYS A 134 0.70 -36.20 1.95
C LYS A 134 0.07 -37.59 1.82
N GLY A 135 0.82 -38.64 2.12
CA GLY A 135 0.35 -40.03 2.08
C GLY A 135 0.61 -40.72 0.75
N HIS A 136 1.63 -40.31 0.00
CA HIS A 136 1.92 -40.83 -1.34
C HIS A 136 2.77 -42.10 -1.25
N ILE A 137 2.14 -43.22 -0.93
CA ILE A 137 2.77 -44.52 -0.62
C ILE A 137 3.75 -44.97 -1.70
N GLU A 138 3.39 -44.85 -2.97
CA GLU A 138 4.22 -45.31 -4.10
C GLU A 138 5.54 -44.53 -4.19
N ILE A 139 5.50 -43.21 -3.99
CA ILE A 139 6.69 -42.36 -4.00
C ILE A 139 7.56 -42.64 -2.77
N VAL A 140 6.94 -42.86 -1.60
CA VAL A 140 7.67 -43.29 -0.40
C VAL A 140 8.38 -44.61 -0.69
N SER A 141 7.66 -45.64 -1.13
CA SER A 141 8.23 -46.96 -1.43
C SER A 141 9.40 -46.88 -2.42
N LEU A 142 9.27 -46.06 -3.46
CA LEU A 142 10.36 -45.80 -4.41
C LEU A 142 11.57 -45.16 -3.74
N LEU A 143 11.38 -44.11 -2.94
CA LEU A 143 12.48 -43.45 -2.22
C LEU A 143 13.18 -44.40 -1.24
N LEU A 144 12.42 -45.27 -0.55
CA LEU A 144 12.98 -46.29 0.32
C LEU A 144 13.85 -47.29 -0.45
N SER A 145 13.39 -47.72 -1.64
CA SER A 145 14.17 -48.61 -2.51
C SER A 145 15.50 -48.02 -3.00
N LYS A 146 15.64 -46.69 -2.95
CA LYS A 146 16.86 -45.97 -3.31
C LYS A 146 17.82 -45.75 -2.13
N GLY A 147 17.49 -46.25 -0.94
CA GLY A 147 18.34 -46.17 0.25
C GLY A 147 18.39 -44.77 0.87
N VAL A 148 17.34 -43.96 0.71
CA VAL A 148 17.23 -42.67 1.39
C VAL A 148 17.12 -42.90 2.90
N ASP A 149 17.86 -42.10 3.67
CA ASP A 149 17.80 -42.12 5.13
C ASP A 149 16.35 -41.87 5.62
N LEU A 150 15.86 -42.79 6.44
CA LEU A 150 14.51 -42.82 6.98
C LEU A 150 14.30 -41.82 8.13
N ASP A 151 15.36 -41.55 8.88
CA ASP A 151 15.32 -40.73 10.09
C ASP A 151 15.94 -39.34 9.83
N ILE A 152 16.02 -38.93 8.56
CA ILE A 152 16.45 -37.61 8.17
C ILE A 152 15.58 -36.54 8.83
N LEU A 153 16.21 -35.51 9.39
CA LEU A 153 15.53 -34.50 10.20
C LEU A 153 15.22 -33.24 9.39
N SER A 154 13.94 -32.88 9.31
CA SER A 154 13.50 -31.53 8.94
C SER A 154 13.23 -30.67 10.18
N ASP A 155 13.01 -29.37 9.98
CA ASP A 155 12.55 -28.48 11.06
C ASP A 155 11.15 -28.88 11.59
N PHE A 156 10.43 -29.76 10.87
CA PHE A 156 9.13 -30.33 11.27
C PHE A 156 9.22 -31.80 11.74
N GLY A 157 10.43 -32.35 11.89
CA GLY A 157 10.67 -33.73 12.31
C GLY A 157 11.03 -34.68 11.16
N THR A 158 11.10 -35.97 11.48
CA THR A 158 11.36 -37.05 10.52
C THR A 158 10.15 -37.34 9.62
N PRO A 159 10.34 -38.05 8.49
CA PRO A 159 9.22 -38.52 7.66
C PRO A 159 8.16 -39.30 8.46
N LEU A 160 8.58 -40.09 9.45
CA LEU A 160 7.66 -40.83 10.32
C LEU A 160 6.84 -39.90 11.22
N GLN A 161 7.47 -38.87 11.82
CA GLN A 161 6.78 -37.85 12.61
C GLN A 161 5.75 -37.07 11.77
N MET A 162 6.10 -36.68 10.54
CA MET A 162 5.18 -35.99 9.64
C MET A 162 4.02 -36.87 9.17
N ALA A 163 4.27 -38.17 8.90
CA ALA A 163 3.21 -39.13 8.60
C ALA A 163 2.24 -39.33 9.79
N ALA A 164 2.77 -39.38 11.02
CA ALA A 164 1.98 -39.47 12.23
C ALA A 164 1.11 -38.23 12.43
N MET A 165 1.69 -37.03 12.32
CA MET A 165 0.99 -35.75 12.43
C MET A 165 -0.15 -35.62 11.42
N CYS A 166 0.09 -36.03 10.16
CA CYS A 166 -0.90 -35.97 9.09
C CYS A 166 -1.83 -37.19 9.00
N ASN A 167 -1.75 -38.11 9.97
CA ASN A 167 -2.53 -39.34 10.03
C ASN A 167 -2.46 -40.20 8.75
N LYS A 168 -1.25 -40.38 8.20
CA LYS A 168 -1.00 -41.19 7.02
C LYS A 168 -0.65 -42.61 7.41
N ARG A 169 -1.64 -43.34 7.94
CA ARG A 169 -1.48 -44.69 8.54
C ARG A 169 -0.71 -45.67 7.65
N ASP A 170 -1.03 -45.74 6.35
CA ASP A 170 -0.39 -46.72 5.46
C ASP A 170 1.08 -46.37 5.17
N VAL A 171 1.41 -45.08 5.08
CA VAL A 171 2.80 -44.62 5.01
C VAL A 171 3.53 -44.85 6.34
N LEU A 172 2.87 -44.54 7.46
CA LEU A 172 3.41 -44.78 8.80
C LEU A 172 3.82 -46.25 8.95
N LYS A 173 2.92 -47.17 8.57
CA LYS A 173 3.22 -48.61 8.55
C LYS A 173 4.40 -48.92 7.63
N LEU A 174 4.39 -48.41 6.40
CA LEU A 174 5.47 -48.65 5.44
C LEU A 174 6.84 -48.22 5.97
N LEU A 175 6.93 -47.04 6.61
CA LEU A 175 8.18 -46.53 7.18
C LEU A 175 8.65 -47.39 8.36
N LEU A 176 7.74 -47.82 9.23
CA LEU A 176 8.06 -48.72 10.35
C LEU A 176 8.50 -50.09 9.87
N ASP A 177 7.85 -50.66 8.84
CA ASP A 177 8.22 -51.94 8.23
C ASP A 177 9.64 -51.89 7.62
N HIS A 178 10.14 -50.70 7.29
CA HIS A 178 11.51 -50.48 6.79
C HIS A 178 12.50 -50.03 7.88
N GLY A 179 12.10 -50.00 9.14
CA GLY A 179 12.98 -49.75 10.27
C GLY A 179 13.14 -48.28 10.69
N ALA A 180 12.22 -47.39 10.31
CA ALA A 180 12.23 -46.01 10.81
C ALA A 180 12.11 -45.98 12.35
N ASN A 181 12.86 -45.10 13.02
CA ASN A 181 12.90 -45.06 14.47
C ASN A 181 11.59 -44.48 15.07
N PRO A 182 10.78 -45.29 15.80
CA PRO A 182 9.52 -44.83 16.37
C PRO A 182 9.70 -43.87 17.55
N ASN A 183 10.93 -43.78 18.09
CA ASN A 183 11.30 -43.02 19.28
C ASN A 183 12.23 -41.85 18.97
N HIS A 184 12.31 -41.41 17.72
CA HIS A 184 13.09 -40.23 17.40
C HIS A 184 12.56 -39.02 18.20
N VAL A 185 13.44 -38.36 18.94
CA VAL A 185 13.13 -37.17 19.75
C VAL A 185 13.88 -35.98 19.18
N SER A 186 13.20 -34.84 19.06
CA SER A 186 13.87 -33.54 18.94
C SER A 186 13.26 -32.58 19.96
N ASP A 187 14.03 -31.58 20.38
CA ASP A 187 13.68 -30.71 21.51
C ASP A 187 12.35 -29.94 21.32
N LEU A 188 11.90 -29.80 20.07
CA LEU A 188 10.70 -29.04 19.70
C LEU A 188 9.64 -29.87 18.95
N VAL A 189 9.98 -31.05 18.43
CA VAL A 189 9.05 -31.87 17.63
C VAL A 189 8.58 -33.08 18.43
N PRO A 190 7.25 -33.25 18.60
CA PRO A 190 6.70 -34.40 19.27
C PRO A 190 7.11 -35.75 18.71
N THR A 191 7.21 -36.76 19.60
CA THR A 191 7.40 -38.15 19.15
C THR A 191 6.25 -38.57 18.22
N PRO A 192 6.49 -39.52 17.29
CA PRO A 192 5.44 -40.07 16.43
C PRO A 192 4.21 -40.54 17.23
N LEU A 193 4.43 -41.15 18.41
CA LEU A 193 3.37 -41.62 19.30
C LEU A 193 2.56 -40.45 19.86
N SER A 194 3.23 -39.40 20.36
CA SER A 194 2.56 -38.20 20.86
C SER A 194 1.67 -37.53 19.79
N PHE A 195 2.14 -37.45 18.54
CA PHE A 195 1.33 -36.93 17.44
C PHE A 195 0.06 -37.77 17.19
N CYS A 196 0.17 -39.10 17.21
CA CYS A 196 -1.00 -39.98 17.03
C CYS A 196 -2.02 -39.85 18.17
N VAL A 197 -1.53 -39.69 19.41
CA VAL A 197 -2.39 -39.49 20.59
C VAL A 197 -3.20 -38.19 20.46
N CYS A 198 -2.56 -37.07 20.13
CA CYS A 198 -3.24 -35.79 19.89
C CYS A 198 -4.15 -35.84 18.65
N GLY A 199 -3.73 -36.54 17.58
CA GLY A 199 -4.50 -36.75 16.35
C GLY A 199 -5.72 -37.68 16.50
N ARG A 200 -5.86 -38.36 17.65
CA ARG A 200 -6.96 -39.30 17.99
C ARG A 200 -6.96 -40.59 17.17
N THR A 201 -5.80 -41.05 16.73
CA THR A 201 -5.68 -42.14 15.76
C THR A 201 -5.33 -43.45 16.46
N ILE A 202 -6.35 -44.16 16.96
CA ILE A 202 -6.15 -45.42 17.71
C ILE A 202 -5.31 -46.43 16.93
N GLN A 203 -5.57 -46.57 15.62
CA GLN A 203 -4.85 -47.55 14.79
C GLN A 203 -3.37 -47.19 14.60
N SER A 204 -3.06 -45.92 14.32
CA SER A 204 -1.68 -45.45 14.21
C SER A 204 -0.94 -45.50 15.54
N THR A 205 -1.64 -45.25 16.66
CA THR A 205 -1.12 -45.42 18.01
C THR A 205 -0.73 -46.88 18.26
N LYS A 206 -1.62 -47.84 17.93
CA LYS A 206 -1.33 -49.28 18.05
C LYS A 206 -0.13 -49.69 17.21
N LEU A 207 -0.09 -49.28 15.95
CA LEU A 207 1.03 -49.59 15.04
C LEU A 207 2.37 -49.10 15.59
N LEU A 208 2.42 -47.90 16.16
CA LEU A 208 3.65 -47.36 16.76
C LEU A 208 4.06 -48.12 18.02
N LEU A 209 3.12 -48.47 18.89
CA LEU A 209 3.40 -49.26 20.09
C LEU A 209 3.88 -50.68 19.72
N GLU A 210 3.25 -51.32 18.73
CA GLU A 210 3.68 -52.61 18.19
C GLU A 210 5.10 -52.54 17.57
N ALA A 211 5.46 -51.40 16.98
CA ALA A 211 6.80 -51.14 16.46
C ALA A 211 7.83 -50.72 17.53
N GLY A 212 7.46 -50.70 18.82
CA GLY A 212 8.38 -50.40 19.93
C GLY A 212 8.46 -48.93 20.33
N ALA A 213 7.45 -48.11 20.00
CA ALA A 213 7.36 -46.75 20.54
C ALA A 213 7.24 -46.77 22.08
N ASP A 214 8.04 -45.93 22.76
CA ASP A 214 8.04 -45.81 24.22
C ASP A 214 6.73 -45.14 24.69
N PRO A 215 5.85 -45.86 25.41
CA PRO A 215 4.60 -45.29 25.91
C PRO A 215 4.81 -44.22 27.00
N ASN A 216 6.03 -44.12 27.54
CA ASN A 216 6.43 -43.16 28.57
C ASN A 216 7.32 -42.03 28.03
N GLY A 217 7.58 -42.00 26.72
CA GLY A 217 8.43 -40.98 26.09
C GLY A 217 7.91 -39.57 26.35
N ILE A 218 8.66 -38.76 27.09
CA ILE A 218 8.23 -37.41 27.48
C ILE A 218 8.42 -36.46 26.30
N THR A 219 7.37 -35.69 26.00
CA THR A 219 7.38 -34.68 24.94
C THR A 219 6.63 -33.44 25.43
N CYS A 220 7.22 -32.25 25.24
CA CYS A 220 6.67 -30.99 25.74
C CYS A 220 6.21 -31.11 27.21
N GLY A 221 7.02 -31.82 28.02
CA GLY A 221 6.76 -32.00 29.44
C GLY A 221 5.63 -32.96 29.83
N LYS A 222 5.16 -33.79 28.89
CA LYS A 222 4.02 -34.68 29.10
C LYS A 222 4.31 -36.06 28.51
N THR A 223 3.85 -37.11 29.19
CA THR A 223 3.79 -38.44 28.60
C THR A 223 2.57 -38.56 27.67
N PRO A 224 2.58 -39.51 26.72
CA PRO A 224 1.42 -39.85 25.90
C PRO A 224 0.15 -40.08 26.74
N LEU A 225 0.30 -40.72 27.91
CA LEU A 225 -0.80 -41.01 28.82
C LEU A 225 -1.40 -39.75 29.46
N VAL A 226 -0.58 -38.77 29.84
CA VAL A 226 -1.07 -37.46 30.33
C VAL A 226 -1.91 -36.76 29.25
N CYS A 227 -1.43 -36.74 28.00
CA CYS A 227 -2.14 -36.13 26.88
C CYS A 227 -3.49 -36.82 26.63
N ALA A 228 -3.49 -38.15 26.54
CA ALA A 228 -4.70 -38.95 26.35
C ALA A 228 -5.73 -38.76 27.48
N ALA A 229 -5.27 -38.65 28.73
CA ALA A 229 -6.10 -38.42 29.90
C ALA A 229 -6.79 -37.05 29.90
N LYS A 230 -6.04 -35.98 29.57
CA LYS A 230 -6.59 -34.61 29.50
C LYS A 230 -7.61 -34.46 28.37
N GLU A 231 -7.34 -35.05 27.20
CA GLU A 231 -8.22 -34.94 26.04
C GLU A 231 -9.44 -35.89 26.05
N GLY A 232 -9.52 -36.79 27.03
CA GLY A 232 -10.63 -37.74 27.17
C GLY A 232 -10.61 -38.86 26.13
N LYS A 233 -9.49 -39.59 26.01
CA LYS A 233 -9.30 -40.65 25.00
C LYS A 233 -9.31 -42.04 25.61
N VAL A 234 -10.47 -42.48 26.09
CA VAL A 234 -10.67 -43.81 26.72
C VAL A 234 -9.94 -44.96 26.01
N ASN A 235 -10.13 -45.12 24.70
CA ASN A 235 -9.54 -46.24 23.96
C ASN A 235 -8.01 -46.13 23.81
N ILE A 236 -7.48 -44.91 23.69
CA ILE A 236 -6.03 -44.67 23.61
C ILE A 236 -5.40 -44.87 24.99
N ILE A 237 -6.06 -44.42 26.07
CA ILE A 237 -5.61 -44.68 27.46
C ILE A 237 -5.48 -46.18 27.71
N LYS A 238 -6.49 -46.97 27.34
CA LYS A 238 -6.43 -48.44 27.47
C LYS A 238 -5.26 -49.02 26.68
N CYS A 239 -5.11 -48.61 25.42
CA CYS A 239 -4.01 -49.05 24.55
C CYS A 239 -2.62 -48.71 25.12
N LEU A 240 -2.45 -47.51 25.68
CA LEU A 240 -1.20 -47.07 26.29
C LEU A 240 -0.90 -47.85 27.58
N LEU A 241 -1.90 -48.09 28.42
CA LEU A 241 -1.75 -48.89 29.65
C LEU A 241 -1.41 -50.36 29.32
N GLU A 242 -2.07 -50.94 28.31
CA GLU A 242 -1.75 -52.28 27.80
C GLU A 242 -0.31 -52.38 27.28
N ALA A 243 0.22 -51.29 26.71
CA ALA A 243 1.59 -51.21 26.23
C ALA A 243 2.62 -50.85 27.33
N GLY A 244 2.22 -50.67 28.60
CA GLY A 244 3.12 -50.40 29.71
C GLY A 244 3.35 -48.92 30.05
N ALA A 245 2.43 -48.02 29.67
CA ALA A 245 2.46 -46.64 30.14
C ALA A 245 2.30 -46.58 31.68
N ASP A 246 3.19 -45.88 32.38
CA ASP A 246 3.12 -45.68 33.82
C ASP A 246 2.14 -44.54 34.17
N PRO A 247 1.01 -44.83 34.86
CA PRO A 247 0.03 -43.83 35.26
C PRO A 247 0.51 -42.90 36.38
N ASN A 248 1.73 -43.08 36.88
CA ASN A 248 2.29 -42.31 37.98
C ASN A 248 3.25 -41.21 37.54
N ILE A 249 3.72 -41.22 36.29
CA ILE A 249 4.59 -40.18 35.75
C ILE A 249 3.81 -38.87 35.68
N THR A 250 4.36 -37.82 36.28
CA THR A 250 3.75 -36.50 36.31
C THR A 250 4.12 -35.69 35.08
N ASP A 251 3.26 -34.77 34.70
CA ASP A 251 3.64 -33.70 33.77
C ASP A 251 4.54 -32.64 34.44
N ASP A 252 4.96 -31.66 33.66
CA ASP A 252 5.76 -30.51 34.10
C ASP A 252 5.18 -29.70 35.27
N LEU A 253 3.87 -29.82 35.53
CA LEU A 253 3.20 -29.15 36.65
C LEU A 253 3.08 -30.07 37.88
N GLY A 254 3.74 -31.24 37.83
CA GLY A 254 3.68 -32.26 38.87
C GLY A 254 2.32 -32.93 38.98
N MET A 255 1.53 -32.95 37.89
CA MET A 255 0.19 -33.54 37.87
C MET A 255 0.23 -34.94 37.24
N LYS A 256 -0.35 -35.93 37.91
CA LYS A 256 -0.53 -37.26 37.33
C LYS A 256 -1.63 -37.26 36.25
N PRO A 257 -1.62 -38.23 35.31
CA PRO A 257 -2.68 -38.40 34.31
C PRO A 257 -4.10 -38.33 34.87
N ILE A 258 -4.36 -38.99 36.01
CA ILE A 258 -5.67 -39.00 36.67
C ILE A 258 -6.14 -37.60 37.09
N GLU A 259 -5.23 -36.77 37.58
CA GLU A 259 -5.53 -35.40 38.01
C GLU A 259 -5.79 -34.50 36.80
N GLY A 260 -5.07 -34.74 35.70
CA GLY A 260 -5.32 -34.08 34.41
C GLY A 260 -6.69 -34.42 33.81
N ALA A 261 -7.10 -35.69 33.86
CA ALA A 261 -8.44 -36.11 33.45
C ALA A 261 -9.51 -35.49 34.36
N ALA A 262 -9.28 -35.49 35.69
CA ALA A 262 -10.21 -34.94 36.66
C ALA A 262 -10.42 -33.43 36.48
N LEU A 263 -9.35 -32.66 36.26
CA LEU A 263 -9.41 -31.22 35.99
C LEU A 263 -10.26 -30.89 34.75
N ASN A 264 -10.20 -31.75 33.72
CA ASN A 264 -10.98 -31.60 32.49
C ASN A 264 -12.37 -32.25 32.57
N LYS A 265 -12.80 -32.65 33.78
CA LYS A 265 -14.09 -33.28 34.08
C LYS A 265 -14.34 -34.57 33.27
N LYS A 266 -13.28 -35.32 32.99
CA LYS A 266 -13.28 -36.56 32.20
C LYS A 266 -13.53 -37.79 33.09
N TYR A 267 -14.79 -37.96 33.51
CA TYR A 267 -15.18 -39.00 34.48
C TYR A 267 -14.84 -40.44 34.05
N PRO A 268 -15.13 -40.89 32.81
CA PRO A 268 -14.76 -42.23 32.36
C PRO A 268 -13.26 -42.52 32.47
N GLU A 269 -12.42 -41.54 32.17
CA GLU A 269 -10.97 -41.63 32.17
C GLU A 269 -10.42 -41.68 33.59
N VAL A 270 -10.95 -40.86 34.50
CA VAL A 270 -10.62 -40.94 35.92
C VAL A 270 -10.98 -42.33 36.47
N LYS A 271 -12.13 -42.89 36.08
CA LYS A 271 -12.53 -44.24 36.50
C LYS A 271 -11.58 -45.33 35.99
N ILE A 272 -11.05 -45.19 34.77
CA ILE A 272 -10.07 -46.13 34.19
C ILE A 272 -8.70 -45.99 34.86
N LEU A 273 -8.27 -44.76 35.14
CA LEU A 273 -6.95 -44.47 35.72
C LEU A 273 -6.90 -44.73 37.23
N PHE A 274 -8.03 -44.62 37.94
CA PHE A 274 -8.11 -44.81 39.40
C PHE A 274 -7.49 -46.13 39.91
N PRO A 275 -7.84 -47.32 39.39
CA PRO A 275 -7.30 -48.58 39.91
C PRO A 275 -5.81 -48.77 39.62
N VAL A 276 -5.25 -48.08 38.63
CA VAL A 276 -3.85 -48.23 38.20
C VAL A 276 -2.94 -47.12 38.74
N THR A 277 -3.51 -46.03 39.29
CA THR A 277 -2.74 -44.90 39.82
C THR A 277 -2.48 -45.06 41.32
N SER A 278 -1.23 -44.84 41.74
CA SER A 278 -0.87 -44.85 43.16
C SER A 278 -1.57 -43.71 43.91
N ARG A 279 -1.97 -43.98 45.16
CA ARG A 279 -2.65 -42.99 46.01
C ARG A 279 -1.80 -41.73 46.17
N ILE A 280 -2.43 -40.56 45.97
CA ILE A 280 -1.77 -39.26 46.16
C ILE A 280 -2.08 -38.77 47.59
N PRO A 281 -1.06 -38.56 48.45
CA PRO A 281 -1.28 -38.21 49.87
C PRO A 281 -2.05 -36.90 50.11
N ALA A 282 -1.97 -35.95 49.18
CA ALA A 282 -2.66 -34.67 49.27
C ALA A 282 -4.21 -34.79 49.24
N TYR A 283 -4.74 -35.93 48.78
CA TYR A 283 -6.17 -36.18 48.68
C TYR A 283 -6.67 -36.91 49.93
N SER A 284 -7.46 -36.21 50.75
CA SER A 284 -8.08 -36.78 51.95
C SER A 284 -9.14 -37.84 51.61
N ASP A 285 -9.99 -37.57 50.61
CA ASP A 285 -10.95 -38.50 50.02
C ASP A 285 -10.38 -39.10 48.72
N TRP A 286 -9.77 -40.29 48.82
CA TRP A 286 -9.26 -41.04 47.68
C TRP A 286 -10.35 -41.90 47.02
N SER A 287 -11.31 -41.21 46.41
CA SER A 287 -12.36 -41.79 45.57
C SER A 287 -12.42 -41.04 44.24
N VAL A 288 -13.05 -41.62 43.21
CA VAL A 288 -13.25 -40.92 41.93
C VAL A 288 -13.93 -39.57 42.14
N THR A 289 -14.94 -39.52 43.02
CA THR A 289 -15.65 -38.30 43.40
C THR A 289 -14.78 -37.34 44.20
N GLY A 290 -14.01 -37.85 45.16
CA GLY A 290 -13.10 -37.06 45.99
C GLY A 290 -12.00 -36.38 45.17
N ILE A 291 -11.38 -37.11 44.24
CA ILE A 291 -10.39 -36.57 43.30
C ILE A 291 -11.02 -35.48 42.44
N MET A 292 -12.17 -35.76 41.80
CA MET A 292 -12.87 -34.79 40.96
C MET A 292 -13.22 -33.50 41.70
N LYS A 293 -13.58 -33.59 42.98
CA LYS A 293 -13.88 -32.44 43.84
C LYS A 293 -12.62 -31.68 44.25
N HIS A 294 -11.61 -32.39 44.75
CA HIS A 294 -10.38 -31.78 45.25
C HIS A 294 -9.59 -31.06 44.15
N VAL A 295 -9.52 -31.60 42.93
CA VAL A 295 -8.79 -30.97 41.82
C VAL A 295 -9.38 -29.60 41.46
N HIS A 296 -10.63 -29.32 41.83
CA HIS A 296 -11.31 -28.03 41.64
C HIS A 296 -11.38 -27.18 42.92
N SER A 297 -10.81 -27.64 44.03
CA SER A 297 -10.76 -26.87 45.27
C SER A 297 -9.83 -25.66 45.13
N GLU A 298 -10.05 -24.63 45.93
CA GLU A 298 -9.21 -23.43 45.86
C GLU A 298 -7.79 -23.70 46.36
N GLU A 299 -7.61 -24.65 47.29
CA GLU A 299 -6.29 -25.09 47.74
C GLU A 299 -5.49 -25.69 46.57
N ALA A 300 -6.10 -26.62 45.82
CA ALA A 300 -5.47 -27.24 44.65
C ALA A 300 -5.20 -26.21 43.54
N ARG A 301 -6.08 -25.22 43.37
CA ARG A 301 -5.88 -24.12 42.43
C ARG A 301 -4.71 -23.22 42.83
N GLN A 302 -4.58 -22.84 44.09
CA GLN A 302 -3.44 -22.07 44.59
C GLN A 302 -2.13 -22.84 44.46
N GLN A 303 -2.10 -24.12 44.82
CA GLN A 303 -0.91 -24.96 44.68
C GLN A 303 -0.44 -25.03 43.22
N ARG A 304 -1.35 -25.20 42.25
CA ARG A 304 -0.98 -25.18 40.83
C ARG A 304 -0.43 -23.83 40.37
N LYS A 305 -1.02 -22.71 40.83
CA LYS A 305 -0.49 -21.37 40.54
C LYS A 305 0.92 -21.18 41.10
N LEU A 306 1.19 -21.68 42.31
CA LEU A 306 2.52 -21.67 42.92
C LEU A 306 3.50 -22.50 42.09
N ARG A 307 3.16 -23.74 41.75
CA ARG A 307 4.01 -24.60 40.90
C ARG A 307 4.31 -23.97 39.54
N LEU A 308 3.31 -23.32 38.92
CA LEU A 308 3.50 -22.61 37.66
C LEU A 308 4.47 -21.44 37.82
N LYS A 309 4.34 -20.67 38.91
CA LYS A 309 5.22 -19.55 39.23
C LYS A 309 6.65 -20.02 39.53
N ASP A 310 6.80 -21.10 40.28
CA ASP A 310 8.11 -21.68 40.60
C ASP A 310 8.79 -22.22 39.33
N LYS A 311 8.03 -22.88 38.44
CA LYS A 311 8.52 -23.35 37.14
C LYS A 311 8.98 -22.16 36.28
N TYR A 312 8.14 -21.14 36.16
CA TYR A 312 8.46 -19.91 35.45
C TYR A 312 9.75 -19.26 35.95
N LEU A 313 9.89 -19.10 37.28
CA LEU A 313 11.06 -18.49 37.89
C LEU A 313 12.33 -19.30 37.62
N LYS A 314 12.23 -20.64 37.70
CA LYS A 314 13.34 -21.53 37.38
C LYS A 314 13.80 -21.36 35.94
N ILE A 315 12.89 -21.45 34.97
CA ILE A 315 13.20 -21.30 33.54
C ILE A 315 13.78 -19.92 33.24
N LYS A 316 13.18 -18.86 33.81
CA LYS A 316 13.70 -17.49 33.65
C LYS A 316 15.15 -17.39 34.16
N THR A 317 15.44 -17.98 35.32
CA THR A 317 16.78 -17.98 35.91
C THR A 317 17.78 -18.74 35.02
N GLU A 318 17.39 -19.91 34.50
CA GLU A 318 18.21 -20.69 33.57
C GLU A 318 18.48 -19.91 32.26
N GLY A 319 17.47 -19.23 31.73
CA GLY A 319 17.61 -18.34 30.57
C GLY A 319 18.55 -17.15 30.85
N ASP A 320 18.40 -16.50 31.99
CA ASP A 320 19.26 -15.38 32.41
C ASP A 320 20.73 -15.83 32.61
N ASP A 321 20.96 -17.03 33.16
CA ASP A 321 22.30 -17.58 33.32
C ASP A 321 22.93 -18.00 31.98
N ALA A 322 22.16 -18.59 31.07
CA ALA A 322 22.60 -18.89 29.71
C ALA A 322 22.93 -17.59 28.92
N LEU A 323 22.11 -16.54 29.09
CA LEU A 323 22.36 -15.23 28.48
C LEU A 323 23.66 -14.61 28.99
N LYS A 324 23.94 -14.67 30.30
CA LYS A 324 25.22 -14.21 30.88
C LYS A 324 26.44 -14.95 30.31
N ARG A 325 26.29 -16.24 30.00
CA ARG A 325 27.32 -17.06 29.35
C ARG A 325 27.44 -16.83 27.83
N LYS A 326 26.57 -15.99 27.25
CA LYS A 326 26.44 -15.75 25.81
C LYS A 326 26.06 -17.01 25.01
N GLU A 327 25.41 -17.97 25.66
CA GLU A 327 24.86 -19.18 25.03
C GLU A 327 23.48 -18.84 24.42
N TYR A 328 23.47 -18.00 23.38
CA TYR A 328 22.23 -17.38 22.88
C TYR A 328 21.19 -18.38 22.39
N VAL A 329 21.59 -19.51 21.82
CA VAL A 329 20.65 -20.56 21.38
C VAL A 329 19.93 -21.19 22.57
N GLN A 330 20.67 -21.48 23.64
CA GLN A 330 20.13 -22.08 24.85
C GLN A 330 19.24 -21.09 25.61
N ALA A 331 19.67 -19.83 25.70
CA ALA A 331 18.89 -18.76 26.33
C ALA A 331 17.57 -18.50 25.57
N ASP A 332 17.62 -18.48 24.24
CA ASP A 332 16.45 -18.31 23.38
C ASP A 332 15.39 -19.40 23.58
N PHE A 333 15.83 -20.65 23.78
CA PHE A 333 14.96 -21.78 24.12
C PHE A 333 14.28 -21.57 25.48
N TYR A 334 15.04 -21.25 26.54
CA TYR A 334 14.46 -21.02 27.87
C TYR A 334 13.47 -19.85 27.88
N TYR A 335 13.78 -18.76 27.17
CA TYR A 335 12.86 -17.63 27.10
C TYR A 335 11.60 -17.92 26.28
N GLU A 336 11.67 -18.77 25.24
CA GLU A 336 10.47 -19.26 24.55
C GLU A 336 9.54 -19.99 25.53
N GLU A 337 10.11 -20.89 26.34
CA GLU A 337 9.33 -21.64 27.33
C GLU A 337 8.76 -20.70 28.41
N ALA A 338 9.53 -19.71 28.87
CA ALA A 338 9.08 -18.73 29.85
C ALA A 338 7.91 -17.88 29.33
N ILE A 339 7.94 -17.43 28.07
CA ILE A 339 6.85 -16.68 27.43
C ILE A 339 5.57 -17.54 27.36
N GLY A 340 5.72 -18.84 27.06
CA GLY A 340 4.60 -19.77 27.05
C GLY A 340 3.91 -19.93 28.41
N LEU A 341 4.64 -19.72 29.51
CA LEU A 341 4.10 -19.80 30.88
C LEU A 341 3.54 -18.47 31.38
N ASP A 342 4.25 -17.37 31.15
CA ASP A 342 3.82 -16.02 31.51
C ASP A 342 4.14 -15.03 30.38
N PRO A 343 3.17 -14.75 29.49
CA PRO A 343 3.35 -13.82 28.38
C PRO A 343 3.29 -12.35 28.80
N SER A 344 3.19 -12.04 30.10
CA SER A 344 3.11 -10.66 30.60
C SER A 344 4.46 -10.06 30.99
N ASP A 345 5.52 -10.88 31.12
CA ASP A 345 6.83 -10.40 31.53
C ASP A 345 7.63 -9.82 30.35
N ALA A 346 7.57 -8.49 30.22
CA ALA A 346 8.31 -7.75 29.20
C ALA A 346 9.85 -7.99 29.24
N THR A 347 10.43 -8.32 30.40
CA THR A 347 11.89 -8.56 30.49
C THR A 347 12.32 -9.80 29.69
N VAL A 348 11.48 -10.83 29.68
CA VAL A 348 11.74 -12.06 28.92
C VAL A 348 11.70 -11.80 27.41
N PHE A 349 10.72 -11.03 26.93
CA PHE A 349 10.65 -10.62 25.52
C PHE A 349 11.87 -9.78 25.09
N SER A 350 12.31 -8.86 25.95
CA SER A 350 13.52 -8.05 25.68
C SER A 350 14.78 -8.93 25.59
N ASN A 351 14.97 -9.84 26.54
CA ASN A 351 16.13 -10.72 26.58
C ASN A 351 16.14 -11.73 25.41
N LYS A 352 14.98 -12.27 25.03
CA LYS A 352 14.85 -13.14 23.86
C LYS A 352 15.08 -12.38 22.55
N SER A 353 14.58 -11.14 22.43
CA SER A 353 14.86 -10.26 21.29
C SER A 353 16.36 -10.04 21.12
N LEU A 354 17.09 -9.82 22.22
CA LEU A 354 18.56 -9.74 22.21
C LEU A 354 19.21 -11.06 21.75
N CYS A 355 18.75 -12.21 22.23
CA CYS A 355 19.28 -13.51 21.79
C CYS A 355 19.09 -13.69 20.27
N SER A 356 17.87 -13.47 19.78
CA SER A 356 17.53 -13.58 18.36
C SER A 356 18.33 -12.60 17.48
N ALA A 357 18.57 -11.38 17.96
CA ALA A 357 19.41 -10.41 17.27
C ALA A 357 20.87 -10.88 17.16
N ASN A 358 21.45 -11.45 18.23
CA ASN A 358 22.80 -12.01 18.20
C ASN A 358 22.91 -13.26 17.32
N LEU A 359 21.81 -13.99 17.12
CA LEU A 359 21.72 -15.13 16.21
C LEU A 359 21.45 -14.72 14.75
N GLY A 360 21.35 -13.41 14.46
CA GLY A 360 21.10 -12.87 13.11
C GLY A 360 19.64 -12.99 12.65
N ARG A 361 18.71 -13.36 13.52
CA ARG A 361 17.28 -13.51 13.21
C ARG A 361 16.53 -12.20 13.42
N GLY A 362 16.72 -11.25 12.49
CA GLY A 362 16.20 -9.89 12.60
C GLY A 362 14.66 -9.79 12.67
N ASP A 363 13.92 -10.60 11.90
CA ASP A 363 12.46 -10.55 11.87
C ASP A 363 11.83 -11.02 13.19
N GLU A 364 12.37 -12.11 13.75
CA GLU A 364 11.97 -12.63 15.06
C GLU A 364 12.31 -11.64 16.18
N ALA A 365 13.54 -11.10 16.16
CA ALA A 365 13.98 -10.09 17.12
C ALA A 365 13.07 -8.85 17.12
N TRP A 366 12.62 -8.40 15.95
CA TRP A 366 11.71 -7.26 15.81
C TRP A 366 10.31 -7.56 16.37
N SER A 367 9.77 -8.74 16.07
CA SER A 367 8.47 -9.19 16.60
C SER A 367 8.47 -9.20 18.13
N LEU A 368 9.52 -9.76 18.73
CA LEU A 368 9.71 -9.83 20.19
C LEU A 368 9.89 -8.44 20.81
N ALA A 369 10.69 -7.57 20.20
CA ALA A 369 10.87 -6.19 20.68
C ALA A 369 9.56 -5.39 20.62
N LYS A 370 8.76 -5.57 19.57
CA LYS A 370 7.44 -4.97 19.45
C LYS A 370 6.49 -5.46 20.55
N ALA A 371 6.47 -6.76 20.84
CA ALA A 371 5.70 -7.32 21.94
C ALA A 371 6.14 -6.73 23.29
N CYS A 372 7.45 -6.57 23.50
CA CYS A 372 8.00 -5.90 24.68
C CYS A 372 7.51 -4.45 24.82
N ILE A 373 7.51 -3.66 23.74
CA ILE A 373 7.00 -2.28 23.73
C ILE A 373 5.49 -2.24 24.04
N MET A 374 4.70 -3.20 23.53
CA MET A 374 3.27 -3.26 23.81
C MET A 374 2.99 -3.54 25.29
N LEU A 375 3.83 -4.34 25.96
CA LEU A 375 3.71 -4.64 27.39
C LEU A 375 4.22 -3.49 28.28
N ARG A 376 5.34 -2.85 27.90
CA ARG A 376 5.94 -1.71 28.61
C ARG A 376 6.39 -0.60 27.64
N PRO A 377 5.48 0.31 27.26
CA PRO A 377 5.76 1.37 26.28
C PRO A 377 6.62 2.51 26.84
N ASP A 378 6.79 2.55 28.15
CA ASP A 378 7.59 3.51 28.93
C ASP A 378 9.03 3.02 29.17
N TRP A 379 9.39 1.83 28.70
CA TRP A 379 10.71 1.25 28.92
C TRP A 379 11.66 1.51 27.74
N SER A 380 12.63 2.42 27.92
CA SER A 380 13.61 2.83 26.88
C SER A 380 14.33 1.64 26.23
N GLU A 381 14.73 0.65 27.02
CA GLU A 381 15.43 -0.55 26.57
C GLU A 381 14.62 -1.37 25.53
N ALA A 382 13.29 -1.37 25.61
CA ALA A 382 12.45 -2.06 24.63
C ALA A 382 12.59 -1.43 23.22
N TYR A 383 12.74 -0.11 23.16
CA TYR A 383 13.00 0.63 21.92
C TYR A 383 14.44 0.44 21.44
N ASN A 384 15.41 0.29 22.36
CA ASN A 384 16.78 -0.10 22.02
C ASN A 384 16.78 -1.44 21.27
N ARG A 385 16.12 -2.47 21.84
CA ARG A 385 15.97 -3.79 21.19
C ARG A 385 15.31 -3.70 19.82
N ALA A 386 14.25 -2.90 19.69
CA ALA A 386 13.56 -2.70 18.41
C ALA A 386 14.46 -2.04 17.36
N GLY A 387 15.22 -1.02 17.75
CA GLY A 387 16.18 -0.34 16.89
C GLY A 387 17.27 -1.28 16.39
N VAL A 388 17.84 -2.11 17.27
CA VAL A 388 18.84 -3.12 16.91
C VAL A 388 18.27 -4.14 15.93
N ALA A 389 17.07 -4.68 16.19
CA ALA A 389 16.43 -5.65 15.31
C ALA A 389 16.13 -5.07 13.91
N LEU A 390 15.61 -3.85 13.83
CA LEU A 390 15.34 -3.16 12.57
C LEU A 390 16.62 -2.81 11.81
N SER A 391 17.71 -2.51 12.52
CA SER A 391 19.04 -2.30 11.93
C SER A 391 19.55 -3.57 11.23
N LEU A 392 19.38 -4.74 11.85
CA LEU A 392 19.71 -6.05 11.25
C LEU A 392 18.90 -6.32 9.98
N LEU A 393 17.64 -5.91 9.96
CA LEU A 393 16.75 -6.00 8.80
C LEU A 393 17.03 -4.95 7.72
N LYS A 394 18.02 -4.08 7.92
CA LYS A 394 18.35 -2.94 7.04
C LYS A 394 17.19 -1.95 6.85
N LYS A 395 16.24 -1.92 7.79
CA LYS A 395 15.13 -0.96 7.85
C LYS A 395 15.57 0.25 8.68
N PHE A 396 16.59 0.95 8.19
CA PHE A 396 17.31 1.98 8.94
C PHE A 396 16.45 3.20 9.31
N ASP A 397 15.39 3.48 8.54
CA ASP A 397 14.39 4.49 8.85
C ASP A 397 13.60 4.15 10.11
N MET A 398 13.00 2.96 10.15
CA MET A 398 12.24 2.47 11.29
C MET A 398 13.16 2.27 12.51
N ALA A 399 14.41 1.84 12.28
CA ALA A 399 15.40 1.69 13.33
C ALA A 399 15.72 3.04 13.99
N ALA A 400 15.95 4.10 13.20
CA ALA A 400 16.18 5.44 13.72
C ALA A 400 14.96 5.97 14.48
N ASP A 401 13.74 5.74 13.99
CA ASP A 401 12.53 6.13 14.72
C ASP A 401 12.42 5.42 16.08
N ALA A 402 12.73 4.13 16.13
CA ALA A 402 12.74 3.36 17.38
C ALA A 402 13.79 3.93 18.37
N PHE A 403 15.03 4.14 17.93
CA PHE A 403 16.09 4.73 18.77
C PHE A 403 15.71 6.13 19.26
N CYS A 404 15.11 6.96 18.41
CA CYS A 404 14.63 8.30 18.77
C CYS A 404 13.54 8.26 19.84
N MET A 405 12.58 7.34 19.73
CA MET A 405 11.56 7.15 20.77
C MET A 405 12.20 6.68 22.08
N GLY A 406 13.18 5.78 22.02
CA GLY A 406 13.97 5.38 23.20
C GLY A 406 14.68 6.58 23.85
N SER A 407 15.40 7.39 23.08
CA SER A 407 16.13 8.56 23.58
C SER A 407 15.23 9.66 24.15
N LYS A 408 13.95 9.72 23.76
CA LYS A 408 12.97 10.62 24.40
C LYS A 408 12.60 10.16 25.81
N LEU A 409 12.61 8.84 26.05
CA LEU A 409 12.30 8.25 27.35
C LEU A 409 13.53 8.27 28.28
N ASP A 410 14.72 8.02 27.72
CA ASP A 410 16.00 8.12 28.42
C ASP A 410 17.01 8.95 27.61
N PRO A 411 17.05 10.28 27.85
CA PRO A 411 17.94 11.17 27.10
C PRO A 411 19.43 11.00 27.42
N GLU A 412 19.80 10.36 28.52
CA GLU A 412 21.21 10.19 28.92
C GLU A 412 21.85 8.91 28.38
N ASP A 413 21.04 7.99 27.83
CA ASP A 413 21.52 6.74 27.24
C ASP A 413 22.25 6.98 25.91
N LYS A 414 23.57 6.79 25.96
CA LYS A 414 24.47 6.95 24.80
C LYS A 414 24.24 5.90 23.72
N GLU A 415 23.85 4.67 24.07
CA GLU A 415 23.62 3.62 23.06
C GLU A 415 22.44 3.98 22.15
N LEU A 416 21.40 4.58 22.72
CA LEU A 416 20.23 5.05 21.96
C LEU A 416 20.59 6.23 21.03
N GLN A 417 21.37 7.20 21.52
CA GLN A 417 21.82 8.34 20.72
C GLN A 417 22.77 7.93 19.58
N ASP A 418 23.71 7.02 19.87
CA ASP A 418 24.63 6.47 18.90
C ASP A 418 23.89 5.59 17.88
N GLY A 419 22.94 4.77 18.33
CA GLY A 419 22.07 3.95 17.50
C GLY A 419 21.24 4.80 16.52
N PHE A 420 20.67 5.91 17.00
CA PHE A 420 19.97 6.88 16.16
C PHE A 420 20.89 7.49 15.11
N SER A 421 22.01 8.08 15.53
CA SER A 421 22.98 8.75 14.65
C SER A 421 23.53 7.79 13.58
N ARG A 422 23.87 6.57 13.97
CA ARG A 422 24.39 5.52 13.10
C ARG A 422 23.37 5.08 12.06
N ASN A 423 22.11 4.91 12.43
CA ASN A 423 21.07 4.47 11.48
C ASN A 423 20.66 5.57 10.51
N ILE A 424 20.68 6.84 10.94
CA ILE A 424 20.55 7.97 10.01
C ILE A 424 21.71 8.00 9.01
N TYR A 425 22.95 7.80 9.48
CA TYR A 425 24.11 7.70 8.59
C TYR A 425 23.99 6.52 7.61
N LEU A 426 23.69 5.31 8.09
CA LEU A 426 23.52 4.11 7.25
C LEU A 426 22.37 4.23 6.27
N LYS A 427 21.28 4.92 6.66
CA LYS A 427 20.18 5.27 5.75
C LYS A 427 20.72 6.14 4.60
N VAL A 428 21.43 7.23 4.92
CA VAL A 428 22.04 8.12 3.93
C VAL A 428 23.03 7.36 3.05
N GLU A 429 23.88 6.51 3.65
CA GLU A 429 24.88 5.70 2.95
C GLU A 429 24.25 4.63 2.05
N MET A 430 23.15 3.99 2.44
CA MET A 430 22.41 3.05 1.58
C MET A 430 21.79 3.76 0.38
N TYR A 431 21.21 4.94 0.60
CA TYR A 431 20.71 5.78 -0.51
C TYR A 431 21.84 6.32 -1.39
N TRP A 432 23.04 6.52 -0.83
CA TRP A 432 24.22 7.03 -1.54
C TRP A 432 24.98 5.93 -2.30
N SER A 433 25.08 4.71 -1.76
CA SER A 433 25.78 3.56 -2.34
C SER A 433 25.05 2.97 -3.56
N VAL A 434 23.71 3.04 -3.58
CA VAL A 434 22.91 2.76 -4.78
C VAL A 434 23.15 3.81 -5.89
N VAL A 435 23.70 4.97 -5.54
CA VAL A 435 23.77 6.16 -6.39
C VAL A 435 25.21 6.64 -6.62
N ILE A 436 26.25 5.81 -6.42
CA ILE A 436 27.71 6.01 -6.69
C ILE A 436 28.56 6.23 -5.42
N SER A 437 29.72 5.56 -5.36
CA SER A 437 30.86 5.89 -4.46
C SER A 437 32.09 6.27 -5.33
N PRO A 438 33.09 7.10 -4.92
CA PRO A 438 33.42 7.54 -3.55
C PRO A 438 33.70 9.05 -3.31
N LYS A 439 33.28 9.56 -2.13
CA LYS A 439 34.02 10.30 -1.06
C LYS A 439 33.10 11.25 -0.25
N PRO A 440 33.34 11.43 1.07
CA PRO A 440 32.41 12.10 1.99
C PRO A 440 32.65 13.61 2.11
N LEU A 441 31.60 14.38 2.41
CA LEU A 441 31.64 15.80 2.77
C LEU A 441 30.99 16.01 4.15
N ASP A 442 31.59 16.88 4.95
CA ASP A 442 31.42 17.03 6.40
C ASP A 442 30.06 17.56 6.90
N ALA A 443 29.78 17.24 8.17
CA ALA A 443 28.51 17.34 8.89
C ALA A 443 28.03 18.75 9.30
N GLY A 444 28.25 19.78 8.48
CA GLY A 444 27.99 21.18 8.87
C GLY A 444 26.64 21.81 8.48
N ASP A 445 25.91 21.29 7.48
CA ASP A 445 25.00 22.15 6.70
C ASP A 445 23.47 21.91 6.84
N PHE A 446 23.01 21.10 7.79
CA PHE A 446 21.60 20.64 7.79
C PHE A 446 20.58 21.43 8.62
N TYR A 447 20.94 22.56 9.22
CA TYR A 447 19.99 23.36 10.03
C TYR A 447 19.53 24.65 9.34
N SER A 448 18.75 24.56 8.24
CA SER A 448 17.86 25.66 7.80
C SER A 448 16.88 25.25 6.69
N PRO A 449 15.56 25.56 6.79
CA PRO A 449 14.56 25.32 5.74
C PRO A 449 14.84 26.08 4.43
N GLY A 450 15.66 27.13 4.47
CA GLY A 450 16.12 27.84 3.28
C GLY A 450 16.88 26.91 2.33
N ASN A 451 17.62 25.94 2.88
CA ASN A 451 18.34 24.95 2.10
C ASN A 451 17.43 23.88 1.51
N MET A 452 16.23 23.64 2.05
CA MET A 452 15.27 22.66 1.49
C MET A 452 14.59 23.21 0.23
N LEU A 453 14.20 24.49 0.23
CA LEU A 453 13.69 25.16 -0.98
C LEU A 453 14.81 25.34 -2.02
N PHE A 454 16.03 25.65 -1.58
CA PHE A 454 17.20 25.74 -2.47
C PHE A 454 17.61 24.37 -3.02
N PHE A 455 17.49 23.29 -2.25
CA PHE A 455 17.68 21.91 -2.75
C PHE A 455 16.61 21.51 -3.76
N LEU A 456 15.34 21.89 -3.53
CA LEU A 456 14.23 21.66 -4.47
C LEU A 456 14.41 22.45 -5.77
N PHE A 457 14.88 23.70 -5.70
CA PHE A 457 15.20 24.51 -6.89
C PHE A 457 16.46 24.02 -7.62
N LYS A 458 17.50 23.57 -6.90
CA LYS A 458 18.75 23.06 -7.50
C LYS A 458 18.56 21.67 -8.12
N LYS A 459 17.68 20.82 -7.58
CA LYS A 459 17.28 19.54 -8.22
C LYS A 459 16.23 19.70 -9.32
N ALA A 460 15.44 20.79 -9.37
CA ALA A 460 14.63 21.11 -10.55
C ALA A 460 15.50 21.42 -11.78
N SER A 461 16.74 21.89 -11.59
CA SER A 461 17.76 22.02 -12.65
C SER A 461 18.29 20.66 -13.15
N TRP A 462 18.00 19.55 -12.46
CA TRP A 462 18.36 18.19 -12.90
C TRP A 462 17.31 17.57 -13.83
N ALA A 463 16.12 18.18 -13.95
CA ALA A 463 15.13 17.80 -14.96
C ALA A 463 15.59 18.13 -16.40
N SER A 464 16.64 18.94 -16.55
CA SER A 464 17.35 19.17 -17.82
C SER A 464 18.25 18.00 -18.24
N GLY A 465 18.55 17.06 -17.35
CA GLY A 465 19.51 15.96 -17.55
C GLY A 465 18.89 14.57 -17.70
N LEU A 466 17.56 14.46 -17.73
CA LEU A 466 16.83 13.19 -17.70
C LEU A 466 16.22 12.77 -19.05
N MET A 467 16.82 13.21 -20.16
CA MET A 467 16.58 12.63 -21.49
C MET A 467 17.91 12.33 -22.21
N PRO A 468 18.52 11.14 -22.00
CA PRO A 468 19.44 10.61 -22.98
C PRO A 468 18.65 9.83 -24.03
N GLY A 469 18.65 10.33 -25.27
CA GLY A 469 18.35 9.51 -26.45
C GLY A 469 16.88 9.43 -26.89
N LEU A 470 16.17 10.56 -26.95
CA LEU A 470 15.13 10.72 -27.98
C LEU A 470 15.74 11.56 -29.10
N GLU A 471 15.88 10.98 -30.30
CA GLU A 471 15.97 11.74 -31.54
C GLU A 471 14.68 12.57 -31.69
N LEU A 472 14.67 13.72 -31.04
CA LEU A 472 13.61 14.70 -31.13
C LEU A 472 13.93 15.70 -32.24
N ASP A 473 14.35 15.18 -33.40
CA ASP A 473 14.63 15.96 -34.60
C ASP A 473 13.44 15.94 -35.56
N THR A 474 12.25 16.18 -35.01
CA THR A 474 11.07 16.54 -35.80
C THR A 474 10.20 17.53 -35.01
N MET A 475 10.43 18.82 -35.26
CA MET A 475 9.52 19.96 -35.04
C MET A 475 8.69 19.96 -33.73
N ILE A 476 9.30 20.23 -32.58
CA ILE A 476 8.56 20.78 -31.42
C ILE A 476 8.85 22.28 -31.30
N GLY A 477 7.86 23.11 -31.64
CA GLY A 477 7.99 24.57 -31.58
C GLY A 477 8.26 25.08 -30.16
N LYS A 478 9.06 26.15 -30.04
CA LYS A 478 9.42 26.82 -28.76
C LYS A 478 8.20 27.16 -27.88
N SER A 479 7.03 27.36 -28.47
CA SER A 479 5.75 27.62 -27.77
C SER A 479 5.21 26.40 -27.01
N LEU A 480 5.41 25.19 -27.53
CA LEU A 480 4.95 23.96 -26.91
C LEU A 480 5.82 23.58 -25.71
N LEU A 481 7.14 23.72 -25.85
CA LEU A 481 8.10 23.53 -24.75
C LEU A 481 7.80 24.49 -23.58
N LEU A 482 7.57 25.77 -23.88
CA LEU A 482 7.24 26.78 -22.87
C LEU A 482 5.92 26.46 -22.16
N THR A 483 4.95 25.91 -22.89
CA THR A 483 3.66 25.47 -22.35
C THR A 483 3.83 24.31 -21.37
N TYR A 484 4.64 23.29 -21.70
CA TYR A 484 4.93 22.19 -20.78
C TYR A 484 5.69 22.65 -19.54
N LEU A 485 6.62 23.61 -19.67
CA LEU A 485 7.32 24.20 -18.54
C LEU A 485 6.38 24.90 -17.56
N TYR A 486 5.43 25.70 -18.05
CA TYR A 486 4.43 26.35 -17.19
C TYR A 486 3.51 25.35 -16.49
N LEU A 487 3.11 24.28 -17.19
CA LEU A 487 2.33 23.20 -16.59
C LEU A 487 3.11 22.50 -15.47
N LEU A 488 4.40 22.22 -15.69
CA LEU A 488 5.27 21.62 -14.67
C LEU A 488 5.39 22.53 -13.44
N ILE A 489 5.64 23.84 -13.64
CA ILE A 489 5.73 24.82 -12.55
C ILE A 489 4.44 24.84 -11.74
N TYR A 490 3.28 24.87 -12.41
CA TYR A 490 1.98 24.83 -11.74
C TYR A 490 1.78 23.55 -10.93
N ILE A 491 2.08 22.38 -11.49
CA ILE A 491 1.94 21.09 -10.78
C ILE A 491 2.81 21.06 -9.54
N VAL A 492 4.07 21.48 -9.65
CA VAL A 492 5.04 21.47 -8.54
C VAL A 492 4.62 22.46 -7.45
N LEU A 493 4.33 23.71 -7.80
CA LEU A 493 3.93 24.74 -6.83
C LEU A 493 2.60 24.38 -6.16
N SER A 494 1.63 23.87 -6.92
CA SER A 494 0.32 23.52 -6.37
C SER A 494 0.40 22.33 -5.42
N SER A 495 1.20 21.31 -5.76
CA SER A 495 1.44 20.17 -4.86
C SER A 495 2.21 20.58 -3.61
N GLY A 496 3.27 21.39 -3.78
CA GLY A 496 4.11 21.86 -2.68
C GLY A 496 3.35 22.70 -1.65
N VAL A 497 2.53 23.66 -2.09
CA VAL A 497 1.74 24.50 -1.18
C VAL A 497 0.73 23.67 -0.37
N ILE A 498 0.10 22.66 -0.98
CA ILE A 498 -0.86 21.80 -0.27
C ILE A 498 -0.17 21.03 0.85
N LEU A 499 0.99 20.42 0.58
CA LEU A 499 1.75 19.67 1.57
C LEU A 499 2.31 20.58 2.65
N TYR A 500 2.77 21.78 2.27
CA TYR A 500 3.26 22.76 3.20
C TYR A 500 2.15 23.23 4.14
N ASN A 501 0.95 23.52 3.62
CA ASN A 501 -0.20 23.87 4.46
C ASN A 501 -0.57 22.72 5.41
N LYS A 502 -0.62 21.46 4.94
CA LYS A 502 -0.86 20.29 5.81
C LYS A 502 0.21 20.16 6.90
N TRP A 503 1.49 20.36 6.56
CA TRP A 503 2.59 20.29 7.52
C TRP A 503 2.50 21.37 8.60
N VAL A 504 2.15 22.61 8.22
CA VAL A 504 1.92 23.71 9.17
C VAL A 504 0.74 23.41 10.08
N LEU A 505 -0.38 22.95 9.52
CA LEU A 505 -1.64 22.75 10.26
C LEU A 505 -1.66 21.48 11.13
N SER A 506 -0.84 20.49 10.81
CA SER A 506 -0.84 19.21 11.52
C SER A 506 -0.30 19.33 12.94
N GLN A 507 -1.07 18.82 13.90
CA GLN A 507 -0.68 18.74 15.31
C GLN A 507 0.58 17.88 15.54
N LYS A 508 0.90 16.96 14.63
CA LYS A 508 2.07 16.06 14.72
C LYS A 508 3.36 16.67 14.21
N TYR A 509 3.29 17.71 13.38
CA TYR A 509 4.45 18.33 12.75
C TYR A 509 4.70 19.71 13.36
N PHE A 510 4.28 20.80 12.71
CA PHE A 510 4.53 22.15 13.19
C PHE A 510 3.54 22.60 14.28
N ASN A 511 2.36 21.97 14.36
CA ASN A 511 1.34 22.22 15.39
C ASN A 511 0.77 23.65 15.42
N PHE A 512 0.32 24.14 14.26
CA PHE A 512 -0.45 25.39 14.16
C PHE A 512 -1.89 25.12 13.66
N PRO A 513 -2.83 24.69 14.52
CA PRO A 513 -4.15 24.18 14.11
C PRO A 513 -5.17 25.28 13.75
N PHE A 514 -4.74 26.40 13.14
CA PHE A 514 -5.58 27.56 12.81
C PHE A 514 -5.66 27.82 11.29
N PRO A 515 -6.50 27.06 10.56
CA PRO A 515 -6.60 27.11 9.09
C PRO A 515 -7.12 28.45 8.53
N ILE A 516 -8.05 29.12 9.20
CA ILE A 516 -8.56 30.44 8.79
C ILE A 516 -7.45 31.48 8.94
N THR A 517 -6.75 31.47 10.06
CA THR A 517 -5.61 32.36 10.33
C THR A 517 -4.52 32.18 9.28
N LEU A 518 -4.16 30.94 8.94
CA LEU A 518 -3.20 30.67 7.87
C LEU A 518 -3.66 31.23 6.52
N THR A 519 -4.94 31.06 6.19
CA THR A 519 -5.53 31.57 4.93
C THR A 519 -5.57 33.10 4.92
N MET A 520 -5.86 33.74 6.05
CA MET A 520 -5.83 35.20 6.21
C MET A 520 -4.42 35.75 6.01
N ILE A 521 -3.38 35.08 6.51
CA ILE A 521 -1.98 35.46 6.26
C ILE A 521 -1.68 35.44 4.76
N HIS A 522 -2.11 34.40 4.03
CA HIS A 522 -1.90 34.31 2.57
C HIS A 522 -2.61 35.42 1.82
N MET A 523 -3.88 35.69 2.14
CA MET A 523 -4.68 36.72 1.47
C MET A 523 -4.20 38.14 1.81
N GLY A 524 -3.83 38.39 3.07
CA GLY A 524 -3.26 39.65 3.52
C GLY A 524 -1.93 39.94 2.82
N PHE A 525 -1.02 38.96 2.78
CA PHE A 525 0.25 39.08 2.07
C PHE A 525 0.05 39.31 0.57
N SER A 526 -0.82 38.53 -0.07
CA SER A 526 -1.13 38.67 -1.50
C SER A 526 -1.74 40.03 -1.84
N SER A 527 -2.61 40.55 -0.96
CA SER A 527 -3.21 41.88 -1.08
C SER A 527 -2.15 42.98 -0.99
N ALA A 528 -1.25 42.90 0.00
CA ALA A 528 -0.16 43.85 0.18
C ALA A 528 0.77 43.89 -1.05
N VAL A 529 1.18 42.72 -1.56
CA VAL A 529 2.03 42.64 -2.75
C VAL A 529 1.30 43.16 -3.99
N ALA A 530 0.03 42.81 -4.20
CA ALA A 530 -0.75 43.31 -5.33
C ALA A 530 -0.92 44.83 -5.28
N PHE A 531 -1.12 45.40 -4.09
CA PHE A 531 -1.18 46.85 -3.88
C PHE A 531 0.15 47.51 -4.24
N LEU A 532 1.28 46.99 -3.76
CA LEU A 532 2.61 47.52 -4.10
C LEU A 532 2.87 47.47 -5.60
N LEU A 533 2.57 46.36 -6.27
CA LEU A 533 2.81 46.19 -7.71
C LEU A 533 2.01 47.20 -8.56
N ILE A 534 0.77 47.51 -8.18
CA ILE A 534 -0.10 48.40 -8.97
C ILE A 534 0.09 49.87 -8.59
N ARG A 535 0.11 50.18 -7.29
CA ARG A 535 0.07 51.58 -6.81
C ARG A 535 1.45 52.18 -6.62
N VAL A 536 2.43 51.40 -6.20
CA VAL A 536 3.80 51.89 -5.93
C VAL A 536 4.68 51.69 -7.16
N PHE A 537 4.80 50.46 -7.64
CA PHE A 537 5.68 50.12 -8.76
C PHE A 537 5.04 50.32 -10.14
N LYS A 538 3.73 50.54 -10.20
CA LYS A 538 2.96 50.77 -11.45
C LYS A 538 3.23 49.73 -12.55
N VAL A 539 3.43 48.47 -12.16
CA VAL A 539 3.74 47.35 -13.08
C VAL A 539 2.59 47.07 -14.06
N VAL A 540 1.35 47.31 -13.63
CA VAL A 540 0.14 47.17 -14.46
C VAL A 540 -0.79 48.34 -14.18
N SER A 541 -1.40 48.91 -15.23
CA SER A 541 -2.41 49.96 -15.08
C SER A 541 -3.68 49.42 -14.40
N PRO A 542 -4.21 50.09 -13.37
CA PRO A 542 -5.44 49.65 -12.71
C PRO A 542 -6.61 49.80 -13.68
N VAL A 543 -7.34 48.70 -13.91
CA VAL A 543 -8.59 48.73 -14.69
C VAL A 543 -9.64 49.50 -13.88
N LYS A 544 -10.23 50.56 -14.44
CA LYS A 544 -11.31 51.30 -13.77
C LYS A 544 -12.53 50.38 -13.62
N MET A 545 -12.74 49.84 -12.43
CA MET A 545 -13.91 49.04 -12.06
C MET A 545 -14.98 49.93 -11.45
N THR A 546 -16.22 49.86 -11.97
CA THR A 546 -17.38 50.53 -11.36
C THR A 546 -17.80 49.80 -10.08
N ILE A 547 -18.42 50.53 -9.14
CA ILE A 547 -18.89 49.97 -7.87
C ILE A 547 -19.91 48.84 -8.11
N GLU A 548 -20.75 48.97 -9.14
CA GLU A 548 -21.74 47.96 -9.50
C GLU A 548 -21.10 46.64 -9.98
N ILE A 549 -20.08 46.70 -10.84
CA ILE A 549 -19.33 45.51 -11.27
C ILE A 549 -18.58 44.90 -10.09
N TYR A 550 -18.00 45.72 -9.22
CA TYR A 550 -17.31 45.24 -8.03
C TYR A 550 -18.28 44.49 -7.08
N ALA A 551 -19.45 45.06 -6.80
CA ALA A 551 -20.44 44.46 -5.90
C ALA A 551 -21.09 43.19 -6.47
N THR A 552 -21.44 43.19 -7.76
CA THR A 552 -22.15 42.06 -8.39
C THR A 552 -21.22 40.92 -8.82
N CYS A 553 -19.92 41.19 -9.01
CA CYS A 553 -18.97 40.21 -9.54
C CYS A 553 -17.84 39.88 -8.56
N VAL A 554 -17.13 40.87 -8.05
CA VAL A 554 -15.92 40.64 -7.26
C VAL A 554 -16.28 40.11 -5.87
N ILE A 555 -17.26 40.68 -5.19
CA ILE A 555 -17.63 40.28 -3.83
C ILE A 555 -18.09 38.81 -3.77
N PRO A 556 -19.03 38.33 -4.60
CA PRO A 556 -19.46 36.93 -4.55
C PRO A 556 -18.34 35.95 -4.92
N ILE A 557 -17.52 36.27 -5.93
CA ILE A 557 -16.37 35.43 -6.31
C ILE A 557 -15.36 35.36 -5.16
N SER A 558 -15.09 36.47 -4.48
CA SER A 558 -14.15 36.55 -3.37
C SER A 558 -14.66 35.80 -2.14
N ALA A 559 -15.95 35.89 -1.84
CA ALA A 559 -16.59 35.14 -0.76
C ALA A 559 -16.49 33.61 -1.01
N LEU A 560 -16.82 33.16 -2.22
CA LEU A 560 -16.73 31.74 -2.57
C LEU A 560 -15.28 31.24 -2.61
N PHE A 561 -14.35 32.08 -3.06
CA PHE A 561 -12.93 31.78 -3.02
C PHE A 561 -12.42 31.62 -1.59
N ALA A 562 -12.73 32.56 -0.71
CA ALA A 562 -12.41 32.50 0.71
C ALA A 562 -13.00 31.24 1.37
N SER A 563 -14.29 30.95 1.15
CA SER A 563 -14.95 29.76 1.67
C SER A 563 -14.31 28.46 1.20
N SER A 564 -13.96 28.36 -0.09
CA SER A 564 -13.31 27.16 -0.64
C SER A 564 -11.96 26.86 0.02
N LEU A 565 -11.15 27.90 0.27
CA LEU A 565 -9.85 27.76 0.93
C LEU A 565 -9.97 27.49 2.42
N TRP A 566 -10.90 28.17 3.09
CA TRP A 566 -11.19 27.93 4.50
C TRP A 566 -11.60 26.47 4.72
N PHE A 567 -12.65 25.99 4.06
CA PHE A 567 -13.13 24.63 4.28
C PHE A 567 -12.11 23.57 3.87
N GLY A 568 -11.39 23.79 2.76
CA GLY A 568 -10.31 22.88 2.34
C GLY A 568 -9.16 22.81 3.34
N ASN A 569 -8.74 23.95 3.91
CA ASN A 569 -7.67 23.97 4.91
C ASN A 569 -8.11 23.35 6.24
N THR A 570 -9.35 23.58 6.67
CA THR A 570 -9.92 22.95 7.87
C THR A 570 -10.03 21.43 7.73
N ALA A 571 -10.35 20.93 6.54
CA ALA A 571 -10.39 19.50 6.28
C ALA A 571 -9.03 18.80 6.56
N TYR A 572 -7.90 19.49 6.36
CA TYR A 572 -6.57 18.94 6.70
C TYR A 572 -6.40 18.62 8.18
N LEU A 573 -7.20 19.18 9.10
CA LEU A 573 -7.13 18.83 10.51
C LEU A 573 -7.77 17.46 10.81
N HIS A 574 -8.69 17.02 9.97
CA HIS A 574 -9.57 15.90 10.28
C HIS A 574 -9.35 14.66 9.42
N ILE A 575 -8.85 14.83 8.19
CA ILE A 575 -8.70 13.75 7.21
C ILE A 575 -7.33 13.80 6.50
N SER A 576 -6.96 12.67 5.89
CA SER A 576 -5.67 12.50 5.20
C SER A 576 -5.62 13.27 3.88
N VAL A 577 -4.42 13.64 3.41
CA VAL A 577 -4.26 14.36 2.12
C VAL A 577 -4.72 13.49 0.96
N ALA A 578 -4.42 12.19 0.99
CA ALA A 578 -4.86 11.23 -0.03
C ALA A 578 -6.40 11.16 -0.10
N PHE A 579 -7.07 11.09 1.05
CA PHE A 579 -8.53 11.10 1.13
C PHE A 579 -9.16 12.44 0.70
N ILE A 580 -8.52 13.57 1.00
CA ILE A 580 -8.94 14.89 0.49
C ILE A 580 -8.85 14.95 -1.03
N GLN A 581 -7.73 14.50 -1.62
CA GLN A 581 -7.59 14.48 -3.09
C GLN A 581 -8.58 13.51 -3.73
N MET A 582 -8.92 12.40 -3.07
CA MET A 582 -10.00 11.53 -3.51
C MET A 582 -11.34 12.25 -3.55
N LEU A 583 -11.73 12.94 -2.48
CA LEU A 583 -12.98 13.69 -2.46
C LEU A 583 -13.01 14.76 -3.57
N LYS A 584 -11.86 15.33 -3.93
CA LYS A 584 -11.75 16.26 -5.07
C LYS A 584 -12.09 15.63 -6.43
N ALA A 585 -12.10 14.30 -6.56
CA ALA A 585 -12.63 13.64 -7.76
C ALA A 585 -14.14 13.92 -7.97
N LEU A 586 -14.88 14.38 -6.95
CA LEU A 586 -16.26 14.85 -7.06
C LEU A 586 -16.37 16.25 -7.70
N MET A 587 -15.28 16.94 -7.98
CA MET A 587 -15.31 18.28 -8.60
C MET A 587 -16.14 18.35 -9.90
N PRO A 588 -16.03 17.40 -10.85
CA PRO A 588 -16.87 17.40 -12.05
C PRO A 588 -18.35 17.21 -11.74
N VAL A 589 -18.67 16.39 -10.74
CA VAL A 589 -20.04 16.15 -10.25
C VAL A 589 -20.62 17.45 -9.70
N ALA A 590 -19.92 18.09 -8.77
CA ALA A 590 -20.33 19.36 -8.20
C ALA A 590 -20.49 20.45 -9.28
N THR A 591 -19.54 20.56 -10.20
CA THR A 591 -19.59 21.55 -11.29
C THR A 591 -20.79 21.32 -12.20
N PHE A 592 -21.08 20.06 -12.57
CA PHE A 592 -22.24 19.73 -13.40
C PHE A 592 -23.57 20.09 -12.72
N PHE A 593 -23.75 19.69 -11.45
CA PHE A 593 -24.96 20.03 -10.71
C PHE A 593 -25.13 21.53 -10.50
N MET A 594 -24.06 22.26 -10.14
CA MET A 594 -24.13 23.72 -10.00
C MET A 594 -24.39 24.42 -11.33
N ALA A 595 -23.84 23.93 -12.45
CA ALA A 595 -24.12 24.48 -13.77
C ALA A 595 -25.59 24.31 -14.18
N VAL A 596 -26.20 23.15 -13.87
CA VAL A 596 -27.64 22.91 -14.09
C VAL A 596 -28.49 23.79 -13.17
N MET A 597 -28.15 23.89 -11.87
CA MET A 597 -28.86 24.75 -10.91
C MET A 597 -28.81 26.23 -11.30
N CYS A 598 -27.70 26.70 -11.85
CA CYS A 598 -27.55 28.06 -12.35
C CYS A 598 -28.16 28.26 -13.76
N GLY A 599 -28.78 27.24 -14.36
CA GLY A 599 -29.43 27.31 -15.68
C GLY A 599 -28.45 27.48 -16.84
N THR A 600 -27.17 27.15 -16.63
CA THR A 600 -26.11 27.30 -17.66
C THR A 600 -25.92 26.07 -18.53
N ASP A 601 -26.33 24.89 -18.05
CA ASP A 601 -26.24 23.62 -18.77
C ASP A 601 -27.55 22.83 -18.62
N ASN A 602 -27.92 22.03 -19.63
CA ASN A 602 -29.08 21.14 -19.59
C ASN A 602 -28.75 19.77 -18.97
N LEU A 603 -29.74 19.14 -18.33
CA LEU A 603 -29.60 17.79 -17.75
C LEU A 603 -29.50 16.74 -18.88
N ARG A 604 -28.29 16.22 -19.10
CA ARG A 604 -28.05 15.12 -20.06
C ARG A 604 -27.84 13.80 -19.32
N CYS A 605 -28.64 12.78 -19.66
CA CYS A 605 -28.67 11.50 -18.95
C CYS A 605 -27.36 10.69 -19.09
N ASP A 606 -26.67 10.80 -20.22
CA ASP A 606 -25.37 10.16 -20.48
C ASP A 606 -24.26 10.73 -19.59
N VAL A 607 -24.26 12.05 -19.38
CA VAL A 607 -23.35 12.74 -18.45
C VAL A 607 -23.71 12.42 -17.00
N LEU A 608 -24.99 12.37 -16.67
CA LEU A 608 -25.48 12.03 -15.32
C LEU A 608 -25.04 10.62 -14.89
N LEU A 609 -25.10 9.63 -15.78
CA LEU A 609 -24.62 8.27 -15.49
C LEU A 609 -23.12 8.25 -15.15
N ASN A 610 -22.30 9.06 -15.83
CA ASN A 610 -20.88 9.21 -15.47
C ASN A 610 -20.70 9.87 -14.10
N MET A 611 -21.54 10.85 -13.75
CA MET A 611 -21.49 11.47 -12.41
C MET A 611 -21.83 10.46 -11.30
N VAL A 612 -22.80 9.57 -11.53
CA VAL A 612 -23.13 8.47 -10.62
C VAL A 612 -21.95 7.51 -10.48
N LEU A 613 -21.31 7.13 -11.59
CA LEU A 613 -20.14 6.24 -11.57
C LEU A 613 -18.97 6.82 -10.75
N VAL A 614 -18.67 8.11 -10.94
CA VAL A 614 -17.64 8.81 -10.15
C VAL A 614 -18.00 8.81 -8.66
N SER A 615 -19.27 9.07 -8.33
CA SER A 615 -19.75 9.11 -6.96
C SER A 615 -19.66 7.74 -6.27
N VAL A 616 -20.01 6.66 -6.98
CA VAL A 616 -19.85 5.27 -6.50
C VAL A 616 -18.38 4.94 -6.25
N GLY A 617 -17.47 5.30 -7.15
CA GLY A 617 -16.03 5.07 -6.97
C GLY A 617 -15.48 5.76 -5.71
N VAL A 618 -15.91 6.99 -5.45
CA VAL A 618 -15.53 7.75 -4.25
C VAL A 618 -16.10 7.10 -2.98
N VAL A 619 -17.35 6.63 -2.99
CA VAL A 619 -17.95 5.92 -1.84
C VAL A 619 -17.22 4.62 -1.54
N ILE A 620 -16.92 3.81 -2.56
CA ILE A 620 -16.16 2.56 -2.40
C ILE A 620 -14.79 2.85 -1.81
N SER A 621 -14.07 3.84 -2.35
CA SER A 621 -12.76 4.21 -1.83
C SER A 621 -12.84 4.77 -0.42
N SER A 622 -13.95 5.43 -0.05
CA SER A 622 -14.12 6.00 1.29
C SER A 622 -14.24 4.93 2.37
N TYR A 623 -14.79 3.76 2.02
CA TYR A 623 -14.92 2.62 2.93
C TYR A 623 -13.58 1.97 3.27
N GLY A 624 -12.54 2.21 2.47
CA GLY A 624 -11.20 1.70 2.71
C GLY A 624 -10.35 2.57 3.65
N GLU A 625 -10.82 3.75 4.06
CA GLU A 625 -10.07 4.65 4.96
C GLU A 625 -10.13 4.16 6.41
N ILE A 626 -8.97 3.98 7.05
CA ILE A 626 -8.87 3.45 8.42
C ILE A 626 -9.48 4.40 9.47
N HIS A 627 -9.48 5.72 9.20
CA HIS A 627 -9.99 6.76 10.10
C HIS A 627 -10.98 7.68 9.39
N PHE A 628 -12.17 7.16 9.07
CA PHE A 628 -13.22 7.96 8.45
C PHE A 628 -13.77 9.01 9.42
N ASN A 629 -13.56 10.30 9.11
CA ASN A 629 -14.09 11.42 9.87
C ASN A 629 -15.19 12.16 9.06
N VAL A 630 -16.42 12.09 9.56
CA VAL A 630 -17.59 12.72 8.93
C VAL A 630 -17.43 14.23 8.86
N VAL A 631 -16.93 14.87 9.92
CA VAL A 631 -16.78 16.33 10.00
C VAL A 631 -15.78 16.84 8.95
N GLY A 632 -14.61 16.18 8.86
CA GLY A 632 -13.62 16.49 7.82
C GLY A 632 -14.15 16.29 6.40
N THR A 633 -14.94 15.23 6.20
CA THR A 633 -15.59 14.94 4.92
C THR A 633 -16.60 16.03 4.54
N LEU A 634 -17.42 16.48 5.49
CA LEU A 634 -18.39 17.56 5.26
C LEU A 634 -17.69 18.89 4.90
N TYR A 635 -16.62 19.27 5.60
CA TYR A 635 -15.84 20.45 5.26
C TYR A 635 -15.25 20.34 3.85
N GLN A 636 -14.67 19.20 3.49
CA GLN A 636 -14.08 19.04 2.17
C GLN A 636 -15.13 19.09 1.05
N VAL A 637 -16.28 18.44 1.23
CA VAL A 637 -17.40 18.49 0.26
C VAL A 637 -17.97 19.90 0.13
N ALA A 638 -18.15 20.62 1.25
CA ALA A 638 -18.57 22.03 1.22
C ALA A 638 -17.55 22.92 0.48
N GLY A 639 -16.26 22.68 0.68
CA GLY A 639 -15.18 23.35 -0.06
C GLY A 639 -15.25 23.10 -1.57
N ILE A 640 -15.51 21.86 -1.98
CA ILE A 640 -15.68 21.48 -3.40
C ILE A 640 -16.90 22.18 -4.02
N VAL A 641 -18.02 22.25 -3.31
CA VAL A 641 -19.22 22.96 -3.78
C VAL A 641 -18.96 24.46 -3.92
N ALA A 642 -18.28 25.08 -2.94
CA ALA A 642 -17.91 26.49 -3.02
C ALA A 642 -16.95 26.77 -4.19
N GLU A 643 -15.98 25.90 -4.43
CA GLU A 643 -15.05 25.98 -5.57
C GLU A 643 -15.79 25.82 -6.91
N ALA A 644 -16.71 24.85 -7.01
CA ALA A 644 -17.54 24.65 -8.21
C ALA A 644 -18.43 25.87 -8.50
N LEU A 645 -19.11 26.40 -7.49
CA LEU A 645 -19.95 27.59 -7.63
C LEU A 645 -19.13 28.82 -8.04
N ARG A 646 -17.93 28.99 -7.47
CA ARG A 646 -16.99 30.04 -7.88
C ARG A 646 -16.66 29.93 -9.37
N LEU A 647 -16.35 28.72 -9.85
CA LEU A 647 -15.98 28.47 -11.25
C LEU A 647 -17.15 28.76 -12.20
N VAL A 648 -18.35 28.27 -11.90
CA VAL A 648 -19.56 28.52 -12.70
C VAL A 648 -19.88 30.01 -12.75
N LEU A 649 -19.87 30.69 -11.60
CA LEU A 649 -20.16 32.12 -11.54
C LEU A 649 -19.12 32.95 -12.31
N THR A 650 -17.84 32.58 -12.20
CA THR A 650 -16.77 33.23 -12.96
C THR A 650 -16.98 33.06 -14.47
N GLN A 651 -17.37 31.87 -14.92
CA GLN A 651 -17.66 31.61 -16.34
C GLN A 651 -18.85 32.43 -16.85
N VAL A 652 -19.96 32.47 -16.11
CA VAL A 652 -21.14 33.29 -16.46
C VAL A 652 -20.77 34.77 -16.59
N LEU A 653 -19.93 35.27 -15.68
CA LEU A 653 -19.51 36.67 -15.69
C LEU A 653 -18.53 37.00 -16.81
N LEU A 654 -17.58 36.10 -17.12
CA LEU A 654 -16.68 36.25 -18.26
C LEU A 654 -17.43 36.28 -19.59
N GLN A 655 -18.48 35.46 -19.73
CA GLN A 655 -19.33 35.44 -20.93
C GLN A 655 -20.26 36.65 -21.04
N LYS A 656 -20.82 37.15 -19.93
CA LYS A 656 -21.79 38.27 -19.95
C LYS A 656 -21.17 39.66 -19.98
N LYS A 657 -19.96 39.86 -19.45
CA LYS A 657 -19.39 41.21 -19.24
C LYS A 657 -18.05 41.48 -19.94
N GLY A 658 -17.47 40.52 -20.68
CA GLY A 658 -16.28 40.75 -21.53
C GLY A 658 -15.01 41.20 -20.80
N LEU A 659 -14.93 41.02 -19.48
CA LEU A 659 -13.83 41.50 -18.65
C LEU A 659 -12.58 40.62 -18.84
N THR A 660 -11.54 41.17 -19.46
CA THR A 660 -10.21 40.51 -19.53
C THR A 660 -9.35 40.98 -18.36
N LEU A 661 -9.45 40.30 -17.22
CA LEU A 661 -8.69 40.66 -16.04
C LEU A 661 -7.28 40.05 -16.07
N ASN A 662 -6.27 40.92 -16.01
CA ASN A 662 -4.88 40.51 -15.78
C ASN A 662 -4.72 39.90 -14.38
N PRO A 663 -3.79 38.94 -14.18
CA PRO A 663 -3.64 38.21 -12.91
C PRO A 663 -3.39 39.10 -11.70
N ILE A 664 -2.53 40.10 -11.88
CA ILE A 664 -2.16 41.09 -10.86
C ILE A 664 -3.39 41.94 -10.50
N THR A 665 -4.17 42.34 -11.49
CA THR A 665 -5.42 43.10 -11.32
C THR A 665 -6.50 42.25 -10.64
N SER A 666 -6.63 40.97 -11.01
CA SER A 666 -7.54 40.02 -10.34
C SER A 666 -7.21 39.86 -8.87
N LEU A 667 -5.92 39.67 -8.55
CA LEU A 667 -5.47 39.50 -7.17
C LEU A 667 -5.70 40.78 -6.35
N TYR A 668 -5.48 41.95 -6.93
CA TYR A 668 -5.70 43.24 -6.30
C TYR A 668 -7.15 43.47 -5.86
N TYR A 669 -8.13 42.98 -6.61
CA TYR A 669 -9.54 43.12 -6.27
C TYR A 669 -10.05 41.97 -5.39
N ILE A 670 -9.60 40.74 -5.61
CA ILE A 670 -10.13 39.55 -4.95
C ILE A 670 -9.51 39.33 -3.56
N ALA A 671 -8.19 39.47 -3.41
CA ALA A 671 -7.49 39.18 -2.16
C ALA A 671 -7.96 40.02 -0.95
N PRO A 672 -8.09 41.36 -1.03
CA PRO A 672 -8.56 42.15 0.11
C PRO A 672 -10.02 41.83 0.49
N CYS A 673 -10.89 41.61 -0.50
CA CYS A 673 -12.28 41.24 -0.24
C CYS A 673 -12.37 39.84 0.43
N SER A 674 -11.56 38.90 -0.03
CA SER A 674 -11.47 37.55 0.56
C SER A 674 -10.97 37.60 2.01
N PHE A 675 -9.99 38.46 2.31
CA PHE A 675 -9.52 38.66 3.68
C PHE A 675 -10.63 39.16 4.62
N VAL A 676 -11.40 40.16 4.17
CA VAL A 676 -12.52 40.71 4.96
C VAL A 676 -13.60 39.65 5.21
N PHE A 677 -13.90 38.82 4.21
CA PHE A 677 -14.89 37.74 4.35
C PHE A 677 -14.48 36.70 5.41
N LEU A 678 -13.18 36.39 5.52
CA LEU A 678 -12.65 35.45 6.51
C LEU A 678 -12.62 36.01 7.94
N PHE A 679 -12.76 37.32 8.13
CA PHE A 679 -12.67 37.94 9.45
C PHE A 679 -13.78 37.50 10.40
N ILE A 680 -15.02 37.37 9.91
CA ILE A 680 -16.16 36.94 10.71
C ILE A 680 -15.97 35.50 11.23
N PRO A 681 -15.71 34.48 10.39
CA PRO A 681 -15.51 33.13 10.89
C PRO A 681 -14.23 32.99 11.73
N TRP A 682 -13.17 33.74 11.42
CA TRP A 682 -11.97 33.79 12.26
C TRP A 682 -12.28 34.29 13.68
N TYR A 683 -13.06 35.39 13.78
CA TYR A 683 -13.39 36.00 15.06
C TYR A 683 -14.23 35.06 15.95
N ILE A 684 -15.13 34.29 15.35
CA ILE A 684 -16.04 33.39 16.07
C ILE A 684 -15.36 32.07 16.45
N LEU A 685 -14.58 31.49 15.53
CA LEU A 685 -14.08 30.12 15.67
C LEU A 685 -12.64 30.04 16.21
N GLU A 686 -11.70 30.83 15.68
CA GLU A 686 -10.28 30.66 16.00
C GLU A 686 -9.77 31.64 17.06
N LYS A 687 -10.23 32.90 17.02
CA LYS A 687 -9.82 33.93 17.99
C LYS A 687 -9.95 33.50 19.46
N PRO A 688 -11.06 32.88 19.93
CA PRO A 688 -11.15 32.46 21.33
C PRO A 688 -10.17 31.33 21.69
N GLU A 689 -9.92 30.38 20.78
CA GLU A 689 -9.00 29.25 21.00
C GLU A 689 -7.53 29.70 21.04
N MET A 690 -7.17 30.71 20.25
CA MET A 690 -5.82 31.26 20.22
C MET A 690 -5.42 31.95 21.53
N GLN A 691 -6.37 32.47 22.31
CA GLN A 691 -6.07 33.15 23.59
C GLN A 691 -5.72 32.17 24.72
N VAL A 692 -6.14 30.91 24.60
CA VAL A 692 -5.90 29.85 25.60
C VAL A 692 -4.65 29.02 25.27
N SER A 693 -4.18 29.10 24.02
CA SER A 693 -3.09 28.26 23.49
C SER A 693 -1.73 28.97 23.53
N GLN A 694 -0.66 28.30 23.99
CA GLN A 694 0.72 28.79 23.83
C GLN A 694 1.22 28.51 22.40
N ILE A 695 1.03 29.46 21.49
CA ILE A 695 1.34 29.31 20.06
C ILE A 695 2.81 29.61 19.76
N GLN A 696 3.50 28.73 19.01
CA GLN A 696 4.83 29.00 18.45
C GLN A 696 4.73 29.70 17.09
N PHE A 697 4.76 31.03 17.08
CA PHE A 697 4.74 31.80 15.83
C PHE A 697 6.16 31.94 15.25
N ASN A 698 6.43 31.31 14.10
CA ASN A 698 7.69 31.46 13.38
C ASN A 698 7.50 32.29 12.10
N PHE A 699 7.97 33.54 12.15
CA PHE A 699 7.85 34.48 11.04
C PHE A 699 8.35 33.93 9.69
N TRP A 700 9.51 33.26 9.66
CA TRP A 700 10.12 32.78 8.42
C TRP A 700 9.31 31.68 7.74
N ILE A 701 8.69 30.80 8.54
CA ILE A 701 7.84 29.72 8.04
C ILE A 701 6.56 30.31 7.42
N PHE A 702 5.85 31.17 8.15
CA PHE A 702 4.63 31.79 7.64
C PHE A 702 4.90 32.70 6.44
N PHE A 703 6.01 33.43 6.43
CA PHE A 703 6.42 34.26 5.29
C PHE A 703 6.71 33.41 4.04
N SER A 704 7.53 32.36 4.17
CA SER A 704 7.85 31.44 3.06
C SER A 704 6.60 30.71 2.53
N ASN A 705 5.70 30.30 3.43
CA ASN A 705 4.44 29.67 3.08
C ASN A 705 3.50 30.64 2.33
N ALA A 706 3.38 31.89 2.79
CA ALA A 706 2.62 32.93 2.09
C ALA A 706 3.21 33.31 0.73
N LEU A 707 4.54 33.34 0.61
CA LEU A 707 5.24 33.54 -0.68
C LEU A 707 4.94 32.41 -1.66
N SER A 708 4.90 31.16 -1.17
CA SER A 708 4.57 30.00 -1.97
C SER A 708 3.11 30.05 -2.46
N ALA A 709 2.18 30.46 -1.60
CA ALA A 709 0.78 30.66 -1.97
C ALA A 709 0.60 31.77 -3.03
N LEU A 710 1.35 32.87 -2.91
CA LEU A 710 1.38 33.94 -3.91
C LEU A 710 1.93 33.42 -5.26
N ALA A 711 3.03 32.67 -5.24
CA ALA A 711 3.61 32.08 -6.45
C ALA A 711 2.64 31.11 -7.15
N LEU A 712 1.92 30.30 -6.38
CA LEU A 712 0.86 29.43 -6.90
C LEU A 712 -0.24 30.25 -7.59
N ASN A 713 -0.72 31.31 -6.96
CA ASN A 713 -1.73 32.19 -7.54
C ASN A 713 -1.28 32.74 -8.91
N PHE A 714 -0.03 33.18 -9.06
CA PHE A 714 0.50 33.61 -10.35
C PHE A 714 0.63 32.48 -11.37
N SER A 715 1.08 31.29 -10.94
CA SER A 715 1.26 30.14 -11.83
C SER A 715 -0.04 29.67 -12.49
N ILE A 716 -1.16 29.71 -11.76
CA ILE A 716 -2.49 29.34 -12.27
C ILE A 716 -2.85 30.20 -13.48
N PHE A 717 -2.60 31.51 -13.39
CA PHE A 717 -2.92 32.42 -14.48
C PHE A 717 -1.98 32.29 -15.67
N LEU A 718 -0.69 32.00 -15.46
CA LEU A 718 0.26 31.72 -16.55
C LEU A 718 -0.20 30.52 -17.37
N VAL A 719 -0.69 29.48 -16.69
CA VAL A 719 -1.24 28.29 -17.34
C VAL A 719 -2.55 28.61 -18.06
N ILE A 720 -3.51 29.30 -17.42
CA ILE A 720 -4.79 29.67 -18.05
C ILE A 720 -4.57 30.56 -19.28
N GLY A 721 -3.62 31.49 -19.23
CA GLY A 721 -3.35 32.44 -20.31
C GLY A 721 -2.64 31.85 -21.53
N ARG A 722 -2.07 30.65 -21.43
CA ARG A 722 -1.29 30.00 -22.51
C ARG A 722 -1.79 28.63 -22.91
N THR A 723 -2.69 28.03 -22.15
CA THR A 723 -3.14 26.65 -22.37
C THR A 723 -4.65 26.56 -22.51
N GLY A 724 -5.12 25.53 -23.21
CA GLY A 724 -6.56 25.26 -23.34
C GLY A 724 -7.15 24.73 -22.04
N ALA A 725 -8.43 25.01 -21.80
CA ALA A 725 -9.16 24.53 -20.62
C ALA A 725 -9.16 22.99 -20.45
N VAL A 726 -8.92 22.24 -21.53
CA VAL A 726 -8.74 20.77 -21.48
C VAL A 726 -7.41 20.41 -20.86
N THR A 727 -6.32 21.06 -21.27
CA THR A 727 -4.96 20.82 -20.77
C THR A 727 -4.84 21.15 -19.29
N VAL A 728 -5.47 22.25 -18.83
CA VAL A 728 -5.54 22.62 -17.41
C VAL A 728 -6.21 21.52 -16.57
N ARG A 729 -7.33 20.99 -17.06
CA ARG A 729 -8.05 19.90 -16.38
C ARG A 729 -7.22 18.63 -16.28
N VAL A 730 -6.55 18.24 -17.36
CA VAL A 730 -5.67 17.06 -17.36
C VAL A 730 -4.48 17.25 -16.41
N ALA A 731 -3.86 18.44 -16.41
CA ALA A 731 -2.77 18.76 -15.48
C ALA A 731 -3.22 18.77 -14.02
N GLY A 732 -4.46 19.20 -13.75
CA GLY A 732 -5.10 19.09 -12.42
C GLY A 732 -5.22 17.64 -11.95
N VAL A 733 -5.71 16.74 -12.82
CA VAL A 733 -5.79 15.31 -12.51
C VAL A 733 -4.38 14.74 -12.23
N LEU A 734 -3.41 15.01 -13.11
CA LEU A 734 -2.03 14.54 -12.92
C LEU A 734 -1.44 15.03 -11.59
N LYS A 735 -1.67 16.30 -11.24
CA LYS A 735 -1.27 16.88 -9.96
C LYS A 735 -1.86 16.11 -8.79
N ASP A 736 -3.16 15.79 -8.83
CA ASP A 736 -3.84 15.09 -7.73
C ASP A 736 -3.26 13.68 -7.51
N TRP A 737 -2.88 12.96 -8.58
CA TRP A 737 -2.21 11.65 -8.49
C TRP A 737 -0.78 11.73 -7.94
N ILE A 738 0.00 12.70 -8.41
CA ILE A 738 1.33 12.97 -7.85
C ILE A 738 1.20 13.27 -6.36
N LEU A 739 0.18 14.03 -5.97
CA LEU A 739 -0.04 14.41 -4.58
C LEU A 739 -0.50 13.22 -3.73
N ILE A 740 -1.34 12.31 -4.25
CA ILE A 740 -1.68 11.05 -3.55
C ILE A 740 -0.40 10.26 -3.28
N ALA A 741 0.40 9.99 -4.32
CA ALA A 741 1.63 9.20 -4.20
C ALA A 741 2.71 9.86 -3.33
N LEU A 742 2.88 11.18 -3.43
CA LEU A 742 3.86 11.91 -2.62
C LEU A 742 3.38 12.06 -1.17
N SER A 743 2.06 12.19 -0.94
CA SER A 743 1.50 12.30 0.41
C SER A 743 1.64 11.01 1.21
N THR A 744 1.57 9.83 0.58
CA THR A 744 1.83 8.55 1.28
C THR A 744 3.30 8.38 1.66
N VAL A 745 4.20 8.99 0.89
CA VAL A 745 5.65 8.99 1.19
C VAL A 745 5.98 10.01 2.29
N ILE A 746 5.40 11.21 2.23
CA ILE A 746 5.72 12.31 3.17
C ILE A 746 4.97 12.17 4.49
N PHE A 747 3.73 11.67 4.47
CA PHE A 747 2.85 11.56 5.64
C PHE A 747 2.42 10.09 5.81
N PRO A 748 3.21 9.23 6.47
CA PRO A 748 2.98 7.78 6.55
C PRO A 748 1.73 7.35 7.34
N GLU A 749 0.91 8.31 7.80
CA GLU A 749 -0.40 8.07 8.41
C GLU A 749 -1.47 7.63 7.41
N SER A 750 -1.24 7.84 6.11
CA SER A 750 -2.17 7.46 5.03
C SER A 750 -1.84 6.09 4.44
N THR A 751 -2.18 5.02 5.15
CA THR A 751 -2.10 3.67 4.58
C THR A 751 -3.26 3.45 3.60
N ILE A 752 -2.98 3.55 2.31
CA ILE A 752 -3.94 3.26 1.25
C ILE A 752 -4.20 1.74 1.22
N THR A 753 -5.44 1.32 1.42
CA THR A 753 -5.82 -0.10 1.32
C THR A 753 -6.06 -0.52 -0.15
N GLY A 754 -6.08 -1.82 -0.43
CA GLY A 754 -6.45 -2.32 -1.76
C GLY A 754 -7.86 -1.88 -2.19
N LEU A 755 -8.77 -1.67 -1.25
CA LEU A 755 -10.13 -1.17 -1.51
C LEU A 755 -10.12 0.29 -1.98
N ASN A 756 -9.26 1.13 -1.40
CA ASN A 756 -9.05 2.51 -1.84
C ASN A 756 -8.59 2.53 -3.31
N ILE A 757 -7.61 1.68 -3.67
CA ILE A 757 -7.06 1.62 -5.04
C ILE A 757 -8.15 1.23 -6.05
N ILE A 758 -9.02 0.28 -5.71
CA ILE A 758 -10.14 -0.13 -6.58
C ILE A 758 -11.13 1.02 -6.76
N GLY A 759 -11.55 1.68 -5.67
CA GLY A 759 -12.44 2.84 -5.75
C GLY A 759 -11.83 4.00 -6.55
N TYR A 760 -10.51 4.24 -6.43
CA TYR A 760 -9.77 5.22 -7.22
C TYR A 760 -9.80 4.92 -8.71
N ALA A 761 -9.60 3.65 -9.10
CA ALA A 761 -9.66 3.25 -10.49
C ALA A 761 -11.06 3.50 -11.09
N ILE A 762 -12.12 3.17 -10.35
CA ILE A 762 -13.51 3.39 -10.78
C ILE A 762 -13.81 4.89 -10.95
N ALA A 763 -13.46 5.70 -9.94
CA ALA A 763 -13.69 7.14 -9.99
C ALA A 763 -12.91 7.80 -11.14
N LEU A 764 -11.66 7.39 -11.37
CA LEU A 764 -10.83 7.88 -12.48
C LEU A 764 -11.43 7.53 -13.84
N CYS A 765 -11.85 6.28 -14.05
CA CYS A 765 -12.51 5.88 -15.28
C CYS A 765 -13.72 6.77 -15.59
N GLY A 766 -14.54 7.08 -14.58
CA GLY A 766 -15.68 8.00 -14.74
C GLY A 766 -15.26 9.42 -15.12
N VAL A 767 -14.23 9.98 -14.49
CA VAL A 767 -13.71 11.34 -14.80
C VAL A 767 -13.09 11.41 -16.19
N VAL A 768 -12.35 10.38 -16.61
CA VAL A 768 -11.76 10.29 -17.95
C VAL A 768 -12.86 10.22 -19.02
N MET A 769 -13.87 9.38 -18.80
CA MET A 769 -15.04 9.28 -19.70
C MET A 769 -15.80 10.60 -19.79
N TYR A 770 -16.05 11.29 -18.66
CA TYR A 770 -16.66 12.61 -18.66
C TYR A 770 -15.85 13.63 -19.47
N ASN A 771 -14.54 13.70 -19.24
CA ASN A 771 -13.68 14.62 -19.97
C ASN A 771 -13.64 14.30 -21.46
N TYR A 772 -13.65 13.02 -21.83
CA TYR A 772 -13.74 12.58 -23.22
C TYR A 772 -15.04 13.05 -23.89
N LEU A 773 -16.20 12.83 -23.25
CA LEU A 773 -17.49 13.29 -23.77
C LEU A 773 -17.54 14.81 -23.93
N LYS A 774 -17.08 15.56 -22.93
CA LYS A 774 -17.05 17.03 -22.98
C LYS A 774 -16.11 17.56 -24.07
N VAL A 775 -14.99 16.89 -24.35
CA VAL A 775 -14.11 17.24 -25.47
C VAL A 775 -14.75 16.91 -26.81
N LYS A 776 -15.47 15.78 -26.91
CA LYS A 776 -16.23 15.40 -28.10
C LYS A 776 -17.33 16.42 -28.41
N ASP A 777 -18.06 16.89 -27.39
CA ASP A 777 -19.10 17.91 -27.54
C ASP A 777 -18.52 19.24 -28.05
N VAL A 778 -17.42 19.71 -27.45
CA VAL A 778 -16.74 20.94 -27.91
C VAL A 778 -16.27 20.81 -29.36
N ARG A 779 -15.71 19.65 -29.74
CA ARG A 779 -15.30 19.37 -31.12
C ARG A 779 -16.49 19.31 -32.09
N ALA A 780 -17.62 18.75 -31.66
CA ALA A 780 -18.85 18.72 -32.45
C ALA A 780 -19.44 20.13 -32.63
N SER A 781 -19.43 20.97 -31.59
CA SER A 781 -19.85 22.38 -31.69
C SER A 781 -18.95 23.19 -32.62
N GLN A 782 -17.63 22.94 -32.62
CA GLN A 782 -16.70 23.57 -33.57
C GLN A 782 -16.93 23.14 -35.02
N LEU A 783 -17.19 21.85 -35.26
CA LEU A 783 -17.57 21.34 -36.59
C LEU A 783 -18.90 21.92 -37.09
N ILE A 784 -19.86 22.18 -36.19
CA ILE A 784 -21.13 22.84 -36.56
C ILE A 784 -20.87 24.31 -36.92
N VAL A 785 -20.06 25.04 -36.16
CA VAL A 785 -19.70 26.45 -36.45
C VAL A 785 -18.92 26.57 -37.76
N ASP A 786 -18.05 25.62 -38.08
CA ASP A 786 -17.31 25.58 -39.35
C ASP A 786 -18.17 25.15 -40.55
N SER A 787 -19.34 24.54 -40.31
CA SER A 787 -20.31 24.17 -41.37
C SER A 787 -21.36 25.25 -41.69
N VAL A 788 -21.45 26.29 -40.86
CA VAL A 788 -22.40 27.40 -41.01
C VAL A 788 -21.96 28.53 -41.98
N PRO A 789 -20.69 28.71 -42.42
CA PRO A 789 -20.39 29.68 -43.47
C PRO A 789 -20.90 29.28 -44.86
N ASP A 790 -21.24 28.01 -45.09
CA ASP A 790 -21.57 27.48 -46.43
C ASP A 790 -23.06 27.21 -46.68
N ARG A 791 -23.91 27.29 -45.64
CA ARG A 791 -25.37 27.11 -45.81
C ARG A 791 -26.10 28.43 -46.06
N VAL A 792 -25.66 29.52 -45.42
CA VAL A 792 -26.25 30.87 -45.60
C VAL A 792 -25.81 31.49 -46.94
N THR A 793 -24.63 31.14 -47.46
CA THR A 793 -24.14 31.61 -48.78
C THR A 793 -24.70 30.82 -49.97
N LYS A 794 -25.31 29.65 -49.76
CA LYS A 794 -26.00 28.87 -50.81
C LYS A 794 -27.48 29.23 -50.96
N GLU A 795 -28.18 29.59 -49.89
CA GLU A 795 -29.55 30.13 -49.98
C GLU A 795 -29.57 31.53 -50.62
N TRP A 796 -28.59 32.39 -50.30
CA TRP A 796 -28.45 33.72 -50.93
C TRP A 796 -28.02 33.71 -52.41
N LYS A 797 -27.56 32.57 -52.94
CA LYS A 797 -27.15 32.42 -54.35
C LYS A 797 -28.16 31.66 -55.22
N LEU A 798 -29.18 31.03 -54.63
CA LEU A 798 -30.26 30.39 -55.39
C LEU A 798 -31.47 31.32 -55.63
N GLU A 799 -31.74 32.27 -54.73
CA GLU A 799 -32.81 33.27 -54.91
C GLU A 799 -32.43 34.47 -55.80
N LYS A 800 -31.15 34.59 -56.19
CA LYS A 800 -30.65 35.73 -56.98
C LYS A 800 -30.39 35.43 -58.46
N LYS A 801 -30.87 34.31 -58.98
CA LYS A 801 -30.65 33.88 -60.39
C LYS A 801 -31.91 33.46 -61.14
N SER A 802 -33.08 33.96 -60.75
CA SER A 802 -34.33 33.75 -61.51
C SER A 802 -35.29 34.95 -61.46
N SER A 803 -34.85 36.13 -61.89
CA SER A 803 -35.78 37.18 -62.39
C SER A 803 -35.04 38.47 -62.75
N ASP A 804 -34.35 38.48 -63.90
CA ASP A 804 -34.27 39.71 -64.69
C ASP A 804 -35.50 39.75 -65.60
N LEU A 805 -36.43 40.68 -65.36
CA LEU A 805 -37.13 41.39 -66.44
C LEU A 805 -37.79 42.68 -65.91
N TYR A 806 -37.38 43.80 -66.53
CA TYR A 806 -38.19 45.00 -66.79
C TYR A 806 -38.34 46.10 -65.69
N THR A 807 -37.55 47.17 -65.86
CA THR A 807 -37.82 48.59 -65.50
C THR A 807 -38.99 49.16 -66.33
N PRO A 808 -39.72 50.25 -65.97
CA PRO A 808 -39.20 51.48 -65.33
C PRO A 808 -40.18 52.30 -64.43
N ASP A 809 -39.60 53.36 -63.83
CA ASP A 809 -40.14 54.69 -63.45
C ASP A 809 -41.53 54.85 -62.79
N ILE A 810 -41.55 55.59 -61.67
CA ILE A 810 -42.19 56.94 -61.49
C ILE A 810 -42.37 57.27 -59.99
N LYS A 811 -41.85 58.47 -59.66
CA LYS A 811 -42.23 59.51 -58.69
C LYS A 811 -43.28 59.32 -57.57
N ASP A 812 -42.97 60.09 -56.51
CA ASP A 812 -43.80 60.98 -55.70
C ASP A 812 -44.43 60.52 -54.37
N GLU A 813 -44.01 61.31 -53.35
CA GLU A 813 -44.79 61.97 -52.30
C GLU A 813 -45.60 61.18 -51.28
N GLY A 814 -45.27 61.47 -50.00
CA GLY A 814 -46.22 62.25 -49.19
C GLY A 814 -46.88 61.56 -47.99
N ASN A 815 -46.45 62.02 -46.79
CA ASN A 815 -47.24 62.24 -45.56
C ASN A 815 -47.83 61.02 -44.80
N ALA A 816 -47.32 60.76 -43.59
CA ALA A 816 -47.82 61.25 -42.27
C ALA A 816 -49.06 60.45 -41.82
N SER A 817 -49.24 59.93 -40.61
CA SER A 817 -48.69 60.07 -39.25
C SER A 817 -49.34 58.90 -38.44
N VAL A 818 -48.75 58.27 -37.41
CA VAL A 818 -48.78 58.60 -35.96
C VAL A 818 -48.25 57.36 -35.18
N ALA A 819 -47.57 57.62 -34.06
CA ALA A 819 -47.20 56.75 -32.92
C ALA A 819 -46.07 55.70 -33.13
N ASP A 820 -44.90 55.90 -32.51
CA ASP A 820 -44.53 55.42 -31.16
C ASP A 820 -43.00 55.64 -30.92
N GLN A 821 -42.59 55.80 -29.66
CA GLN A 821 -41.23 55.67 -29.08
C GLN A 821 -39.93 56.07 -29.87
N LYS A 822 -39.14 57.00 -29.31
CA LYS A 822 -37.67 57.18 -29.55
C LYS A 822 -36.95 56.72 -28.27
N MET A 823 -35.99 55.78 -28.18
CA MET A 823 -34.80 55.40 -28.97
C MET A 823 -33.75 56.50 -29.14
N ASP A 824 -32.69 56.39 -28.33
CA ASP A 824 -31.35 56.95 -28.58
C ASP A 824 -30.41 55.84 -29.08
N GLU A 825 -29.53 56.23 -29.99
CA GLU A 825 -28.70 55.44 -30.89
C GLU A 825 -27.58 54.63 -30.20
N GLU A 826 -27.43 53.36 -30.59
CA GLU A 826 -26.14 52.65 -30.56
C GLU A 826 -25.75 52.19 -31.97
N ALA A 827 -24.58 52.66 -32.41
CA ALA A 827 -23.89 52.25 -33.63
C ALA A 827 -23.25 50.85 -33.49
N PRO A 828 -23.01 50.11 -34.59
CA PRO A 828 -22.81 48.66 -34.55
C PRO A 828 -21.37 48.26 -34.19
N LEU A 829 -21.25 47.27 -33.29
CA LEU A 829 -19.99 46.62 -32.92
C LEU A 829 -19.61 45.53 -33.95
N ILE A 830 -18.52 45.81 -34.67
CA ILE A 830 -17.74 44.86 -35.46
C ILE A 830 -17.13 43.80 -34.50
N PRO A 831 -17.24 42.49 -34.78
CA PRO A 831 -16.57 41.46 -33.98
C PRO A 831 -15.06 41.49 -34.28
N SER A 832 -14.25 41.78 -33.27
CA SER A 832 -12.79 41.69 -33.36
C SER A 832 -12.34 40.22 -33.27
N ILE A 833 -11.96 39.70 -34.42
CA ILE A 833 -11.30 38.41 -34.64
C ILE A 833 -9.96 38.38 -33.88
N LYS A 834 -9.83 37.52 -32.87
CA LYS A 834 -8.50 37.12 -32.34
C LYS A 834 -7.99 35.91 -33.11
N LEU A 835 -7.40 36.19 -34.26
CA LEU A 835 -6.43 35.31 -34.91
C LEU A 835 -5.19 35.22 -34.01
N SER A 836 -4.87 34.04 -33.49
CA SER A 836 -3.52 33.76 -32.97
C SER A 836 -2.71 33.13 -34.11
N HIS A 837 -2.02 33.98 -34.86
CA HIS A 837 -0.88 33.55 -35.67
C HIS A 837 0.25 33.13 -34.73
N ILE A 838 0.82 31.94 -34.94
CA ILE A 838 2.20 31.78 -35.45
C ILE A 838 2.33 30.35 -35.96
N GLY A 839 2.48 30.27 -37.28
CA GLY A 839 2.96 29.12 -38.03
C GLY A 839 3.55 29.67 -39.33
N ARG A 840 4.78 30.19 -39.29
CA ARG A 840 5.62 30.38 -40.48
C ARG A 840 7.10 30.39 -40.11
N SER A 841 7.77 29.28 -40.38
CA SER A 841 9.09 29.25 -41.03
C SER A 841 9.40 27.82 -41.51
N LEU A 842 9.11 27.54 -42.77
CA LEU A 842 9.95 26.74 -43.68
C LEU A 842 9.27 26.65 -45.05
N LEU A 843 9.50 27.68 -45.86
CA LEU A 843 9.56 27.59 -47.32
C LEU A 843 10.30 28.85 -47.79
N GLY A 844 11.61 28.71 -47.85
CA GLY A 844 12.51 29.64 -48.51
C GLY A 844 13.51 28.82 -49.31
N SER A 845 13.27 28.70 -50.61
CA SER A 845 14.33 28.50 -51.61
C SER A 845 13.79 28.84 -53.00
N HIS A 846 14.54 29.70 -53.70
CA HIS A 846 14.51 30.06 -55.12
C HIS A 846 13.51 31.17 -55.54
N THR A 847 14.00 32.43 -55.65
CA THR A 847 14.48 33.11 -56.89
C THR A 847 13.34 33.29 -57.89
N SER A 848 12.90 34.49 -58.27
CA SER A 848 13.64 35.65 -58.82
C SER A 848 12.73 36.88 -58.79
#